data_AF-A0A0Q9Z7L5-F1
#
_entry.id   AF-A0A0Q9Z7L5-F1
#
_cell.length_a   1.000
_cell.length_b   1.000
_cell.length_c   1.000
_cell.angle_alpha   90.00
_cell.angle_beta   90.00
_cell.angle_gamma   90.00
#
_symmetry.space_group_name_H-M   'P 1'
#
loop_
_entity.id
_entity.type
_entity.pdbx_description
1 polymer ?
#
loop_
_entity_poly.entity_id
_entity_poly.type
_entity_poly.pdbx_seq_one_letter_code
_entity_poly.pdbx_strand_id
1 'polypeptide(L)'
;MKLRLLLCLVFLVTLQSKAQEYFPKNDGVKNPQTNHTVFKNAKIHVSPQEIIENGSFVVKDGKITAIGKSVNEPANSIVIDLQGKEVYPSFIDLYSSFGIKEPKEVEGGNGQPQYEASREGYYWNDHIRPETEAVAAFNYDEKAAASLHKAGFSVVNTHVPDGIIRGTGMLVALNPEGTEGDRILKDRSAQYLSLDKSKLSRQAYPTSTMGAMALIRQTYLDAEWYGKGKSENKDLALEALNRNKNLTQIFATDNLLDALRAGKIGKEFNVGYVILGDGKEYQRLQEIKETGSTFIVPLNFPDAYDVEDPFMAEHVTLEEMKTWNQAPANLKMLAEKNIPFTITTHDLDVEKDFRNNLLKAVKYGLSKEDALAALTTTPAKILGEENRLGTLKEGAWANFIITSGDYFDKETSIYENWIQGKKAVINKMKTTDITGTYTLKVEEKDYELKITGKPEAPKASVTSGDTKLGAKLSFSNNWMNLLLSSADTTKIGFTRLVAKTDENIDKISGTAYLSDGSETSFSAVKKSSTEITETSEEEEENGEKDDDDKDEEIREIMSVSFPNKAYGFSEMPKEETILFQNATVWTNEEEGIIENTDVLVKDGKISRIGENLKVGNARVIDATGKHLTSGIIDEHSHIAASAINEAGHNSTAEVSMEDVVDPTDMNIYRNLAGGVTTVQLLHGSANPIGGRSAILRLKWGENAEDLIFENSPKFIKFALGENVKQSNWGSRSRFPQTRMGVEQVFTDYFTRAREYEEARKTDKDFRKDLEMETLVEILNSERFVSAHSYVQSEINMLMKVAENFDFRINTFTHILEGYKVADKMKEHGAGGSTFSDWWAYKYEVNDAIPFNAPIMHSQGIVTAINSDDAEMSRRLNQEAAKSVKYGGVSEEDAWKFVTLNPAKLLHIDDRVGSIKTGKDADLVLWSDNPLSIYAKAEKTLIQGKVFFDIEKDKKLREEIQQQRSTLITQMLQAKNKGLKTQPVTKKEEQHIHCNLLEEIH
;
A
#
# COMPACT_ATOMS: atom_id res chain seq x y z
N MET A 1 -36.74 5.29 -62.98
CA MET A 1 -36.00 6.58 -62.99
C MET A 1 -35.89 7.25 -61.62
N LYS A 2 -36.92 7.22 -60.76
CA LYS A 2 -36.91 7.94 -59.46
C LYS A 2 -35.92 7.41 -58.40
N LEU A 3 -35.58 6.12 -58.39
CA LEU A 3 -34.65 5.54 -57.39
C LEU A 3 -33.16 5.84 -57.68
N ARG A 4 -32.78 5.96 -58.97
CA ARG A 4 -31.41 6.31 -59.37
C ARG A 4 -31.11 7.80 -59.15
N LEU A 5 -32.12 8.68 -59.27
CA LEU A 5 -31.95 10.10 -58.95
C LEU A 5 -31.80 10.34 -57.44
N LEU A 6 -32.49 9.56 -56.59
CA LEU A 6 -32.35 9.64 -55.13
C LEU A 6 -30.98 9.14 -54.66
N LEU A 7 -30.48 8.03 -55.25
CA LEU A 7 -29.13 7.52 -54.97
C LEU A 7 -28.03 8.49 -55.43
N CYS A 8 -28.17 9.15 -56.58
CA CYS A 8 -27.23 10.19 -56.99
C CYS A 8 -27.34 11.46 -56.11
N LEU A 9 -28.52 11.83 -55.62
CA LEU A 9 -28.67 12.97 -54.70
C LEU A 9 -28.04 12.68 -53.33
N VAL A 10 -28.19 11.45 -52.82
CA VAL A 10 -27.55 11.01 -51.56
C VAL A 10 -26.02 10.87 -51.73
N PHE A 11 -25.54 10.50 -52.92
CA PHE A 11 -24.10 10.48 -53.22
C PHE A 11 -23.49 11.88 -53.46
N LEU A 12 -24.29 12.85 -53.91
CA LEU A 12 -23.85 14.24 -54.11
C LEU A 12 -23.91 15.09 -52.82
N VAL A 13 -24.81 14.75 -51.89
CA VAL A 13 -24.89 15.42 -50.58
C VAL A 13 -23.84 14.89 -49.58
N THR A 14 -23.24 13.72 -49.83
CA THR A 14 -22.20 13.13 -48.96
C THR A 14 -20.77 13.59 -49.28
N LEU A 15 -20.57 14.44 -50.31
CA LEU A 15 -19.24 14.91 -50.73
C LEU A 15 -18.89 16.36 -50.34
N GLN A 16 -19.72 17.04 -49.52
CA GLN A 16 -19.39 18.36 -48.99
C GLN A 16 -19.77 18.56 -47.52
N SER A 17 -19.37 17.65 -46.65
CA SER A 17 -19.11 18.02 -45.25
C SER A 17 -17.73 18.68 -45.17
N LYS A 18 -17.63 19.93 -45.67
CA LYS A 18 -16.54 20.80 -45.20
C LYS A 18 -16.85 21.11 -43.74
N ALA A 19 -16.13 20.48 -42.82
CA ALA A 19 -16.14 20.86 -41.42
C ALA A 19 -15.87 22.36 -41.35
N GLN A 20 -16.85 23.13 -40.89
CA GLN A 20 -16.71 24.56 -40.67
C GLN A 20 -15.68 24.73 -39.54
N GLU A 21 -14.67 25.58 -39.73
CA GLU A 21 -13.68 25.84 -38.69
C GLU A 21 -14.36 26.40 -37.42
N TYR A 22 -13.92 25.90 -36.27
CA TYR A 22 -14.40 26.30 -34.96
C TYR A 22 -13.83 27.70 -34.63
N PHE A 23 -14.62 28.73 -34.95
CA PHE A 23 -14.42 30.18 -34.77
C PHE A 23 -13.54 30.95 -35.78
N PRO A 24 -13.91 32.21 -36.11
CA PRO A 24 -13.06 33.13 -36.87
C PRO A 24 -11.91 33.65 -35.99
N LYS A 25 -10.67 33.30 -36.36
CA LYS A 25 -9.45 33.95 -35.86
C LYS A 25 -9.19 35.24 -36.64
N ASN A 26 -9.07 36.37 -35.93
CA ASN A 26 -8.82 37.71 -36.49
C ASN A 26 -7.37 38.20 -36.25
N ASP A 27 -6.51 37.36 -35.67
CA ASP A 27 -5.15 37.66 -35.26
C ASP A 27 -4.08 37.38 -36.34
N GLY A 28 -4.47 36.89 -37.53
CA GLY A 28 -3.52 36.68 -38.62
C GLY A 28 -4.09 36.06 -39.90
N VAL A 29 -3.19 35.84 -40.87
CA VAL A 29 -3.50 35.13 -42.11
C VAL A 29 -3.60 33.63 -41.81
N LYS A 30 -4.75 33.02 -42.11
CA LYS A 30 -4.95 31.56 -41.98
C LYS A 30 -4.01 30.82 -42.93
N ASN A 31 -3.06 30.06 -42.38
CA ASN A 31 -2.25 29.11 -43.14
C ASN A 31 -2.52 27.69 -42.58
N PRO A 32 -3.62 27.03 -42.98
CA PRO A 32 -3.89 25.66 -42.54
C PRO A 32 -2.76 24.76 -43.03
N GLN A 33 -2.01 24.16 -42.09
CA GLN A 33 -0.98 23.18 -42.45
C GLN A 33 -1.67 21.97 -43.10
N THR A 34 -1.44 21.79 -44.40
CA THR A 34 -1.96 20.64 -45.18
C THR A 34 -0.91 19.57 -45.41
N ASN A 35 0.29 19.75 -44.84
CA ASN A 35 1.43 18.88 -45.04
C ASN A 35 1.26 17.57 -44.29
N HIS A 36 1.69 16.48 -44.92
CA HIS A 36 1.86 15.20 -44.24
C HIS A 36 3.28 15.18 -43.64
N THR A 37 3.48 14.51 -42.51
CA THR A 37 4.83 14.23 -42.01
C THR A 37 5.11 12.75 -42.20
N VAL A 38 6.15 12.40 -42.95
CA VAL A 38 6.54 11.02 -43.25
C VAL A 38 7.83 10.71 -42.51
N PHE A 39 7.79 9.71 -41.65
CA PHE A 39 8.97 9.20 -40.94
C PHE A 39 9.45 7.95 -41.66
N LYS A 40 10.76 7.85 -41.95
CA LYS A 40 11.35 6.74 -42.72
C LYS A 40 12.52 6.07 -42.02
N ASN A 41 12.79 4.83 -42.41
CA ASN A 41 13.99 4.07 -42.05
C ASN A 41 14.21 3.85 -40.54
N ALA A 42 13.15 3.92 -39.74
CA ALA A 42 13.22 3.62 -38.30
C ALA A 42 13.03 2.13 -38.04
N LYS A 43 13.52 1.64 -36.91
CA LYS A 43 12.99 0.43 -36.29
C LYS A 43 11.78 0.81 -35.44
N ILE A 44 10.59 0.38 -35.86
CA ILE A 44 9.33 0.83 -35.25
C ILE A 44 8.75 -0.27 -34.38
N HIS A 45 8.62 0.01 -33.09
CA HIS A 45 7.85 -0.82 -32.14
C HIS A 45 6.39 -0.41 -32.25
N VAL A 46 5.60 -1.20 -32.99
CA VAL A 46 4.16 -0.95 -33.20
C VAL A 46 3.37 -1.22 -31.93
N SER A 47 3.75 -2.29 -31.23
CA SER A 47 3.22 -2.73 -29.95
C SER A 47 4.35 -3.46 -29.21
N PRO A 48 4.15 -3.87 -27.94
CA PRO A 48 5.21 -4.56 -27.20
C PRO A 48 5.70 -5.87 -27.84
N GLN A 49 4.92 -6.48 -28.74
CA GLN A 49 5.27 -7.73 -29.42
C GLN A 49 5.51 -7.58 -30.94
N GLU A 50 5.27 -6.40 -31.51
CA GLU A 50 5.33 -6.19 -32.96
C GLU A 50 6.35 -5.11 -33.33
N ILE A 51 7.35 -5.50 -34.11
CA ILE A 51 8.43 -4.62 -34.58
C ILE A 51 8.49 -4.63 -36.10
N ILE A 52 8.62 -3.44 -36.70
CA ILE A 52 8.86 -3.24 -38.13
C ILE A 52 10.28 -2.71 -38.33
N GLU A 53 11.14 -3.54 -38.88
CA GLU A 53 12.50 -3.16 -39.27
C GLU A 53 12.51 -2.28 -40.52
N ASN A 54 13.31 -1.19 -40.50
CA ASN A 54 13.39 -0.18 -41.56
C ASN A 54 12.01 0.31 -42.02
N GLY A 55 11.09 0.47 -41.06
CA GLY A 55 9.72 0.86 -41.30
C GLY A 55 9.56 2.36 -41.60
N SER A 56 8.38 2.69 -42.10
CA SER A 56 7.95 4.06 -42.36
C SER A 56 6.49 4.25 -41.93
N PHE A 57 6.13 5.47 -41.55
CA PHE A 57 4.76 5.83 -41.23
C PHE A 57 4.44 7.29 -41.57
N VAL A 58 3.16 7.58 -41.78
CA VAL A 58 2.65 8.88 -42.18
C VAL A 58 1.77 9.45 -41.08
N VAL A 59 2.06 10.69 -40.67
CA VAL A 59 1.28 11.46 -39.71
C VAL A 59 0.57 12.60 -40.43
N LYS A 60 -0.74 12.73 -40.16
CA LYS A 60 -1.58 13.84 -40.64
C LYS A 60 -2.68 14.14 -39.64
N ASP A 61 -2.95 15.43 -39.41
CA ASP A 61 -4.03 15.89 -38.52
C ASP A 61 -3.96 15.22 -37.13
N GLY A 62 -2.72 15.04 -36.65
CA GLY A 62 -2.38 14.41 -35.39
C GLY A 62 -2.53 12.89 -35.31
N LYS A 63 -2.86 12.21 -36.41
CA LYS A 63 -3.06 10.75 -36.47
C LYS A 63 -2.08 10.06 -37.39
N ILE A 64 -1.86 8.77 -37.14
CA ILE A 64 -1.14 7.89 -38.06
C ILE A 64 -2.12 7.47 -39.17
N THR A 65 -1.80 7.74 -40.44
CA THR A 65 -2.66 7.41 -41.59
C THR A 65 -2.14 6.25 -42.42
N ALA A 66 -0.89 5.84 -42.23
CA ALA A 66 -0.31 4.66 -42.83
C ALA A 66 0.95 4.26 -42.03
N ILE A 67 1.21 2.96 -41.90
CA ILE A 67 2.43 2.41 -41.30
C ILE A 67 2.78 1.08 -41.97
N GLY A 68 4.07 0.81 -42.16
CA GLY A 68 4.54 -0.45 -42.73
C GLY A 68 6.03 -0.41 -43.08
N LYS A 69 6.53 -1.47 -43.72
CA LYS A 69 7.93 -1.48 -44.24
C LYS A 69 8.17 -0.37 -45.27
N SER A 70 7.16 -0.03 -46.04
CA SER A 70 7.16 1.09 -46.99
C SER A 70 5.76 1.69 -47.01
N VAL A 71 5.68 3.02 -46.99
CA VAL A 71 4.41 3.76 -47.09
C VAL A 71 4.46 4.67 -48.29
N ASN A 72 3.30 4.92 -48.90
CA ASN A 72 3.21 5.91 -49.97
C ASN A 72 3.45 7.32 -49.38
N GLU A 73 4.27 8.13 -50.05
CA GLU A 73 4.54 9.51 -49.67
C GLU A 73 3.55 10.43 -50.36
N PRO A 74 2.57 11.02 -49.63
CA PRO A 74 1.64 11.96 -50.24
C PRO A 74 2.38 13.21 -50.75
N ALA A 75 1.82 13.88 -51.75
CA ALA A 75 2.33 15.19 -52.18
C ALA A 75 2.31 16.18 -50.99
N ASN A 76 3.29 17.09 -50.93
CA ASN A 76 3.52 18.04 -49.83
C ASN A 76 3.86 17.36 -48.47
N SER A 77 4.70 16.33 -48.51
CA SER A 77 5.22 15.67 -47.30
C SER A 77 6.48 16.34 -46.77
N ILE A 78 6.54 16.55 -45.45
CA ILE A 78 7.77 16.80 -44.71
C ILE A 78 8.35 15.41 -44.38
N VAL A 79 9.50 15.09 -44.96
CA VAL A 79 10.16 13.79 -44.73
C VAL A 79 11.18 13.93 -43.61
N ILE A 80 11.08 13.07 -42.60
CA ILE A 80 12.03 12.94 -41.49
C ILE A 80 12.66 11.56 -41.61
N ASP A 81 13.96 11.54 -41.90
CA ASP A 81 14.74 10.31 -41.95
C ASP A 81 15.21 9.92 -40.55
N LEU A 82 14.86 8.72 -40.14
CA LEU A 82 15.14 8.14 -38.82
C LEU A 82 16.08 6.93 -38.93
N GLN A 83 16.90 6.87 -39.99
CA GLN A 83 17.91 5.82 -40.14
C GLN A 83 18.75 5.67 -38.86
N GLY A 84 18.83 4.44 -38.34
CA GLY A 84 19.56 4.10 -37.12
C GLY A 84 18.88 4.54 -35.82
N LYS A 85 17.61 4.95 -35.87
CA LYS A 85 16.80 5.34 -34.71
C LYS A 85 15.66 4.35 -34.49
N GLU A 86 15.19 4.29 -33.25
CA GLU A 86 14.02 3.49 -32.88
C GLU A 86 12.82 4.39 -32.53
N VAL A 87 11.61 3.87 -32.77
CA VAL A 87 10.35 4.58 -32.50
C VAL A 87 9.47 3.69 -31.65
N TYR A 88 8.96 4.22 -30.54
CA TYR A 88 8.07 3.52 -29.61
C TYR A 88 6.77 4.29 -29.41
N PRO A 89 5.64 3.63 -29.08
CA PRO A 89 4.46 4.35 -28.61
C PRO A 89 4.82 5.11 -27.33
N SER A 90 4.37 6.36 -27.23
CA SER A 90 4.61 7.16 -26.01
C SER A 90 3.79 6.63 -24.84
N PHE A 91 4.28 6.86 -23.63
CA PHE A 91 3.71 6.27 -22.42
C PHE A 91 2.44 6.98 -21.95
N ILE A 92 1.65 6.22 -21.19
CA ILE A 92 0.38 6.62 -20.59
C ILE A 92 0.46 6.39 -19.08
N ASP A 93 0.25 7.45 -18.29
CA ASP A 93 0.12 7.31 -16.83
C ASP A 93 -1.36 7.23 -16.44
N LEU A 94 -1.77 6.20 -15.72
CA LEU A 94 -3.16 6.02 -15.27
C LEU A 94 -3.51 6.76 -13.99
N TYR A 95 -2.53 7.19 -13.21
CA TYR A 95 -2.76 7.79 -11.90
C TYR A 95 -1.88 9.04 -11.75
N SER A 96 -2.50 10.20 -11.93
CA SER A 96 -1.81 11.49 -11.84
C SER A 96 -2.72 12.57 -11.24
N SER A 97 -2.12 13.62 -10.71
CA SER A 97 -2.75 14.90 -10.37
C SER A 97 -2.25 16.03 -11.27
N PHE A 98 -1.70 15.71 -12.45
CA PHE A 98 -1.19 16.67 -13.42
C PHE A 98 -2.22 17.77 -13.74
N GLY A 99 -1.80 19.03 -13.63
CA GLY A 99 -2.63 20.19 -13.91
C GLY A 99 -3.76 20.43 -12.90
N ILE A 100 -3.80 19.68 -11.79
CA ILE A 100 -4.77 19.83 -10.71
C ILE A 100 -4.06 20.45 -9.50
N LYS A 101 -4.63 21.50 -8.94
CA LYS A 101 -4.13 22.07 -7.68
C LYS A 101 -4.57 21.18 -6.53
N GLU A 102 -3.63 20.88 -5.65
CA GLU A 102 -3.93 20.14 -4.43
C GLU A 102 -4.97 20.91 -3.58
N PRO A 103 -6.04 20.24 -3.14
CA PRO A 103 -7.03 20.83 -2.25
C PRO A 103 -6.38 21.31 -0.95
N LYS A 104 -6.75 22.52 -0.52
CA LYS A 104 -6.23 23.11 0.72
C LYS A 104 -7.09 22.65 1.88
N GLU A 105 -6.42 22.21 2.94
CA GLU A 105 -7.06 21.84 4.19
C GLU A 105 -7.89 23.01 4.75
N VAL A 106 -9.10 22.73 5.23
CA VAL A 106 -9.94 23.74 5.87
C VAL A 106 -9.33 24.15 7.20
N GLU A 107 -8.93 25.41 7.33
CA GLU A 107 -8.40 25.95 8.59
C GLU A 107 -9.40 25.75 9.75
N GLY A 108 -8.90 25.18 10.85
CA GLY A 108 -9.73 24.85 12.01
C GLY A 108 -10.22 26.09 12.76
N GLY A 109 -11.51 26.08 13.15
CA GLY A 109 -12.05 26.95 14.21
C GLY A 109 -11.52 26.54 15.60
N ASN A 110 -12.19 26.96 16.69
CA ASN A 110 -11.81 26.78 18.12
C ASN A 110 -11.63 25.31 18.64
N GLY A 111 -11.11 24.36 17.85
CA GLY A 111 -10.81 22.99 18.25
C GLY A 111 -12.03 22.06 18.40
N GLN A 112 -13.22 22.47 17.96
CA GLN A 112 -14.41 21.62 18.01
C GLN A 112 -14.51 20.70 16.78
N PRO A 113 -14.87 19.41 16.97
CA PRO A 113 -15.14 18.49 15.87
C PRO A 113 -16.46 18.87 15.16
N GLN A 114 -16.51 18.65 13.85
CA GLN A 114 -17.73 18.76 13.04
C GLN A 114 -18.35 17.36 12.93
N TYR A 115 -19.60 17.19 13.35
CA TYR A 115 -20.29 15.88 13.22
C TYR A 115 -21.21 15.84 11.99
N GLU A 116 -21.91 16.94 11.72
CA GLU A 116 -22.81 17.06 10.57
C GLU A 116 -22.08 17.39 9.28
N ALA A 117 -22.65 16.99 8.13
CA ALA A 117 -22.20 17.48 6.83
C ALA A 117 -22.46 18.98 6.69
N SER A 118 -21.58 19.64 5.94
CA SER A 118 -21.65 21.06 5.60
C SER A 118 -22.29 21.32 4.23
N ARG A 119 -22.41 20.30 3.38
CA ARG A 119 -22.92 20.42 2.01
C ARG A 119 -24.38 19.97 1.89
N GLU A 120 -25.28 20.94 1.69
CA GLU A 120 -26.71 20.67 1.45
C GLU A 120 -26.96 20.09 0.05
N GLY A 121 -27.83 19.08 -0.06
CA GLY A 121 -28.19 18.42 -1.33
C GLY A 121 -27.21 17.35 -1.83
N TYR A 122 -26.20 17.03 -1.03
CA TYR A 122 -25.23 15.95 -1.25
C TYR A 122 -25.40 14.88 -0.17
N TYR A 123 -24.61 13.82 -0.29
CA TYR A 123 -24.60 12.74 0.70
C TYR A 123 -24.29 13.27 2.09
N TRP A 124 -24.82 12.59 3.12
CA TRP A 124 -24.70 13.00 4.53
C TRP A 124 -23.26 13.05 5.05
N ASN A 125 -22.30 12.51 4.28
CA ASN A 125 -20.89 12.54 4.59
C ASN A 125 -20.10 13.35 3.54
N ASP A 126 -19.39 14.38 3.98
CA ASP A 126 -18.64 15.32 3.13
C ASP A 126 -17.39 14.71 2.49
N HIS A 127 -16.95 13.54 2.94
CA HIS A 127 -15.83 12.79 2.34
C HIS A 127 -16.26 11.98 1.11
N ILE A 128 -17.56 11.88 0.82
CA ILE A 128 -18.12 11.25 -0.38
C ILE A 128 -18.41 12.33 -1.42
N ARG A 129 -17.54 12.42 -2.44
CA ARG A 129 -17.55 13.50 -3.44
C ARG A 129 -17.55 13.01 -4.91
N PRO A 130 -18.36 12.00 -5.28
CA PRO A 130 -18.40 11.43 -6.64
C PRO A 130 -18.77 12.44 -7.75
N GLU A 131 -19.37 13.57 -7.40
CA GLU A 131 -19.72 14.68 -8.29
C GLU A 131 -18.51 15.53 -8.70
N THR A 132 -17.36 15.38 -8.05
CA THR A 132 -16.15 16.15 -8.41
C THR A 132 -15.70 15.76 -9.81
N GLU A 133 -15.49 16.75 -10.69
CA GLU A 133 -15.05 16.53 -12.07
C GLU A 133 -13.68 17.18 -12.27
N ALA A 134 -12.67 16.38 -12.62
CA ALA A 134 -11.31 16.88 -12.81
C ALA A 134 -11.21 18.02 -13.83
N VAL A 135 -12.03 17.98 -14.89
CA VAL A 135 -12.08 19.03 -15.93
C VAL A 135 -12.41 20.41 -15.37
N ALA A 136 -13.16 20.51 -14.27
CA ALA A 136 -13.52 21.78 -13.66
C ALA A 136 -12.35 22.41 -12.87
N ALA A 137 -11.39 21.59 -12.43
CA ALA A 137 -10.23 22.02 -11.64
C ALA A 137 -8.91 22.07 -12.46
N PHE A 138 -8.97 21.67 -13.73
CA PHE A 138 -7.79 21.48 -14.58
C PHE A 138 -7.24 22.80 -15.12
N ASN A 139 -5.91 22.92 -15.09
CA ASN A 139 -5.15 23.94 -15.80
C ASN A 139 -3.83 23.33 -16.28
N TYR A 140 -3.53 23.45 -17.58
CA TYR A 140 -2.35 22.82 -18.15
C TYR A 140 -1.04 23.41 -17.59
N ASP A 141 -0.15 22.54 -17.10
CA ASP A 141 1.19 22.91 -16.61
C ASP A 141 2.26 22.52 -17.63
N GLU A 142 2.81 23.51 -18.34
CA GLU A 142 3.84 23.31 -19.36
C GLU A 142 5.15 22.74 -18.80
N LYS A 143 5.53 23.11 -17.57
CA LYS A 143 6.78 22.66 -16.95
C LYS A 143 6.67 21.21 -16.51
N ALA A 144 5.56 20.85 -15.88
CA ALA A 144 5.29 19.46 -15.51
C ALA A 144 5.14 18.59 -16.77
N ALA A 145 4.50 19.09 -17.82
CA ALA A 145 4.40 18.38 -19.10
C ALA A 145 5.78 18.13 -19.73
N ALA A 146 6.67 19.13 -19.73
CA ALA A 146 8.03 18.98 -20.23
C ALA A 146 8.83 17.91 -19.46
N SER A 147 8.61 17.82 -18.14
CA SER A 147 9.22 16.78 -17.28
C SER A 147 8.75 15.38 -17.69
N LEU A 148 7.44 15.22 -17.90
CA LEU A 148 6.82 13.99 -18.38
C LEU A 148 7.26 13.63 -19.81
N HIS A 149 7.43 14.63 -20.69
CA HIS A 149 7.91 14.40 -22.05
C HIS A 149 9.32 13.80 -22.08
N LYS A 150 10.21 14.29 -21.21
CA LYS A 150 11.57 13.75 -21.04
C LYS A 150 11.58 12.31 -20.55
N ALA A 151 10.58 11.89 -19.79
CA ALA A 151 10.41 10.50 -19.35
C ALA A 151 9.75 9.61 -20.42
N GLY A 152 9.12 10.21 -21.45
CA GLY A 152 8.47 9.52 -22.57
C GLY A 152 6.95 9.47 -22.50
N PHE A 153 6.33 10.15 -21.53
CA PHE A 153 4.88 10.22 -21.41
C PHE A 153 4.27 11.22 -22.39
N SER A 154 3.12 10.86 -22.96
CA SER A 154 2.35 11.72 -23.86
C SER A 154 0.93 11.96 -23.39
N VAL A 155 0.42 11.06 -22.53
CA VAL A 155 -0.95 11.09 -22.03
C VAL A 155 -0.92 10.78 -20.55
N VAL A 156 -1.74 11.51 -19.79
CA VAL A 156 -1.96 11.25 -18.36
C VAL A 156 -3.45 11.19 -18.08
N ASN A 157 -3.83 10.33 -17.16
CA ASN A 157 -5.15 10.28 -16.59
C ASN A 157 -5.12 11.01 -15.25
N THR A 158 -5.63 12.24 -15.23
CA THR A 158 -5.54 13.15 -14.08
C THR A 158 -6.84 13.20 -13.30
N HIS A 159 -6.76 13.39 -11.99
CA HIS A 159 -7.91 13.49 -11.10
C HIS A 159 -7.64 14.43 -9.92
N VAL A 160 -8.70 14.75 -9.17
CA VAL A 160 -8.60 15.45 -7.88
C VAL A 160 -8.42 14.40 -6.78
N PRO A 161 -7.25 14.31 -6.12
CA PRO A 161 -6.97 13.29 -5.11
C PRO A 161 -7.55 13.69 -3.74
N ASP A 162 -8.88 13.78 -3.61
CA ASP A 162 -9.52 14.26 -2.37
C ASP A 162 -10.85 13.57 -2.04
N GLY A 163 -10.91 12.95 -0.85
CA GLY A 163 -12.05 12.21 -0.33
C GLY A 163 -12.00 10.70 -0.56
N ILE A 164 -12.96 10.00 0.04
CA ILE A 164 -13.08 8.53 0.00
C ILE A 164 -13.64 8.09 -1.37
N ILE A 165 -14.60 8.83 -1.90
CA ILE A 165 -15.09 8.68 -3.28
C ILE A 165 -14.86 10.01 -4.00
N ARG A 166 -13.84 10.07 -4.85
CA ARG A 166 -13.18 11.31 -5.33
C ARG A 166 -13.76 11.90 -6.61
N GLY A 167 -14.71 11.20 -7.23
CA GLY A 167 -15.33 11.63 -8.49
C GLY A 167 -14.56 11.20 -9.72
N THR A 168 -14.73 11.96 -10.82
CA THR A 168 -14.24 11.57 -12.14
C THR A 168 -12.90 12.20 -12.51
N GLY A 169 -12.00 11.39 -13.05
CA GLY A 169 -10.79 11.88 -13.71
C GLY A 169 -11.03 12.21 -15.19
N MET A 170 -9.99 12.77 -15.81
CA MET A 170 -9.97 13.12 -17.23
C MET A 170 -8.69 12.63 -17.90
N LEU A 171 -8.80 12.25 -19.18
CA LEU A 171 -7.68 11.81 -19.99
C LEU A 171 -7.14 12.97 -20.82
N VAL A 172 -5.87 13.30 -20.62
CA VAL A 172 -5.24 14.52 -21.16
C VAL A 172 -4.01 14.16 -21.99
N ALA A 173 -3.96 14.67 -23.22
CA ALA A 173 -2.76 14.69 -24.04
C ALA A 173 -1.86 15.85 -23.62
N LEU A 174 -0.57 15.57 -23.42
CA LEU A 174 0.45 16.54 -23.06
C LEU A 174 0.93 17.33 -24.30
N ASN A 175 0.00 17.85 -25.10
CA ASN A 175 0.34 18.51 -26.37
C ASN A 175 0.99 19.88 -26.12
N PRO A 176 2.23 20.12 -26.58
CA PRO A 176 2.94 21.37 -26.32
C PRO A 176 2.38 22.59 -27.06
N GLU A 177 1.71 22.40 -28.21
CA GLU A 177 1.32 23.49 -29.12
C GLU A 177 -0.21 23.57 -29.35
N GLY A 178 -1.01 22.94 -28.46
CA GLY A 178 -2.47 22.87 -28.55
C GLY A 178 -3.20 23.80 -27.58
N THR A 179 -4.50 23.99 -27.81
CA THR A 179 -5.41 24.57 -26.82
C THR A 179 -5.76 23.53 -25.74
N GLU A 180 -6.36 23.97 -24.63
CA GLU A 180 -6.87 23.03 -23.62
C GLU A 180 -7.91 22.07 -24.24
N GLY A 181 -8.78 22.56 -25.12
CA GLY A 181 -9.75 21.72 -25.83
C GLY A 181 -9.09 20.62 -26.68
N ASP A 182 -7.96 20.90 -27.32
CA ASP A 182 -7.22 19.90 -28.12
C ASP A 182 -6.59 18.81 -27.25
N ARG A 183 -6.25 19.17 -26.00
CA ARG A 183 -5.57 18.31 -25.02
C ARG A 183 -6.54 17.36 -24.32
N ILE A 184 -7.83 17.69 -24.23
CA ILE A 184 -8.82 16.83 -23.56
C ILE A 184 -9.22 15.69 -24.50
N LEU A 185 -8.77 14.46 -24.19
CA LEU A 185 -9.13 13.26 -24.93
C LEU A 185 -10.44 12.63 -24.45
N LYS A 186 -10.66 12.68 -23.12
CA LYS A 186 -11.92 12.38 -22.43
C LYS A 186 -12.01 13.31 -21.21
N ASP A 187 -13.12 13.99 -21.05
CA ASP A 187 -13.43 14.78 -19.84
C ASP A 187 -13.82 13.90 -18.65
N ARG A 188 -14.23 12.65 -18.91
CA ARG A 188 -14.59 11.64 -17.91
C ARG A 188 -14.03 10.27 -18.30
N SER A 189 -12.95 9.85 -17.64
CA SER A 189 -12.19 8.64 -18.00
C SER A 189 -12.33 7.51 -16.99
N ALA A 190 -12.38 7.82 -15.69
CA ALA A 190 -12.43 6.87 -14.58
C ALA A 190 -13.10 7.51 -13.35
N GLN A 191 -13.63 6.69 -12.45
CA GLN A 191 -14.06 7.06 -11.11
C GLN A 191 -12.94 6.73 -10.12
N TYR A 192 -12.61 7.66 -9.22
CA TYR A 192 -11.55 7.49 -8.23
C TYR A 192 -12.10 7.29 -6.82
N LEU A 193 -11.44 6.44 -6.05
CA LEU A 193 -11.73 6.11 -4.67
C LEU A 193 -10.43 6.04 -3.85
N SER A 194 -10.55 6.15 -2.54
CA SER A 194 -9.49 5.90 -1.56
C SER A 194 -10.07 5.57 -0.19
N LEU A 195 -9.22 5.37 0.81
CA LEU A 195 -9.63 5.31 2.21
C LEU A 195 -9.41 6.64 2.95
N ASP A 196 -8.88 7.66 2.26
CA ASP A 196 -8.49 8.95 2.83
C ASP A 196 -9.66 9.93 2.91
N LYS A 197 -9.61 10.82 3.90
CA LYS A 197 -10.65 11.84 4.06
C LYS A 197 -10.47 12.98 3.06
N SER A 198 -11.51 13.80 2.93
CA SER A 198 -11.39 15.04 2.17
C SER A 198 -10.72 16.11 3.03
N LYS A 199 -9.66 16.73 2.50
CA LYS A 199 -9.04 17.93 3.06
C LYS A 199 -10.00 19.12 3.09
N LEU A 200 -11.06 19.08 2.28
CA LEU A 200 -12.11 20.09 2.22
C LEU A 200 -13.17 19.94 3.33
N SER A 201 -13.06 18.93 4.19
CA SER A 201 -14.02 18.68 5.27
C SER A 201 -13.34 18.42 6.60
N ARG A 202 -13.92 18.94 7.68
CA ARG A 202 -13.53 18.63 9.07
C ARG A 202 -14.48 17.63 9.73
N GLN A 203 -15.39 17.03 8.96
CA GLN A 203 -16.35 16.07 9.47
C GLN A 203 -15.62 14.89 10.12
N ALA A 204 -15.99 14.58 11.36
CA ALA A 204 -15.27 13.67 12.23
C ALA A 204 -15.32 12.23 11.72
N TYR A 205 -16.49 11.75 11.30
CA TYR A 205 -16.63 10.40 10.77
C TYR A 205 -16.26 10.35 9.27
N PRO A 206 -15.45 9.36 8.84
CA PRO A 206 -14.78 8.34 9.64
C PRO A 206 -13.46 8.85 10.24
N THR A 207 -13.01 8.23 11.32
CA THR A 207 -11.70 8.44 11.95
C THR A 207 -10.73 7.26 11.75
N SER A 208 -11.24 6.11 11.33
CA SER A 208 -10.50 4.84 11.17
C SER A 208 -10.74 4.17 9.82
N THR A 209 -9.81 3.32 9.39
CA THR A 209 -9.94 2.59 8.12
C THR A 209 -11.20 1.72 8.07
N MET A 210 -11.57 1.06 9.19
CA MET A 210 -12.83 0.30 9.26
C MET A 210 -14.07 1.18 9.09
N GLY A 211 -14.03 2.43 9.57
CA GLY A 211 -15.07 3.42 9.34
C GLY A 211 -15.16 3.84 7.87
N ALA A 212 -14.03 4.10 7.22
CA ALA A 212 -13.99 4.40 5.78
C ALA A 212 -14.55 3.23 4.95
N MET A 213 -14.17 2.00 5.28
CA MET A 213 -14.71 0.79 4.64
C MET A 213 -16.23 0.68 4.84
N ALA A 214 -16.73 0.83 6.08
CA ALA A 214 -18.16 0.78 6.37
C ALA A 214 -18.95 1.88 5.64
N LEU A 215 -18.40 3.09 5.56
CA LEU A 215 -18.98 4.20 4.81
C LEU A 215 -19.08 3.90 3.31
N ILE A 216 -18.06 3.29 2.70
CA ILE A 216 -18.12 2.85 1.28
C ILE A 216 -19.25 1.84 1.10
N ARG A 217 -19.36 0.84 1.98
CA ARG A 217 -20.43 -0.17 1.91
C ARG A 217 -21.81 0.46 1.99
N GLN A 218 -22.02 1.34 2.98
CA GLN A 218 -23.29 2.04 3.15
C GLN A 218 -23.59 2.93 1.95
N THR A 219 -22.59 3.62 1.40
CA THR A 219 -22.76 4.47 0.21
C THR A 219 -23.18 3.66 -1.01
N TYR A 220 -22.64 2.46 -1.22
CA TYR A 220 -23.08 1.59 -2.32
C TYR A 220 -24.50 1.08 -2.15
N LEU A 221 -24.89 0.69 -0.94
CA LEU A 221 -26.27 0.29 -0.63
C LEU A 221 -27.24 1.45 -0.88
N ASP A 222 -26.87 2.65 -0.43
CA ASP A 222 -27.66 3.87 -0.62
C ASP A 222 -27.75 4.27 -2.08
N ALA A 223 -26.67 4.15 -2.85
CA ALA A 223 -26.66 4.43 -4.28
C ALA A 223 -27.56 3.47 -5.06
N GLU A 224 -27.55 2.17 -4.71
CA GLU A 224 -28.44 1.19 -5.32
C GLU A 224 -29.92 1.49 -5.00
N TRP A 225 -30.22 1.76 -3.73
CA TRP A 225 -31.55 2.11 -3.27
C TRP A 225 -32.06 3.41 -3.94
N TYR A 226 -31.23 4.45 -3.98
CA TYR A 226 -31.52 5.72 -4.66
C TYR A 226 -31.77 5.50 -6.16
N GLY A 227 -30.93 4.70 -6.83
CA GLY A 227 -31.05 4.39 -8.26
C GLY A 227 -32.34 3.68 -8.65
N LYS A 228 -33.05 3.06 -7.69
CA LYS A 228 -34.38 2.48 -7.86
C LYS A 228 -35.53 3.50 -7.76
N GLY A 229 -35.22 4.79 -7.55
CA GLY A 229 -36.20 5.87 -7.45
C GLY A 229 -36.97 5.88 -6.14
N LYS A 230 -36.38 5.36 -5.06
CA LYS A 230 -37.02 5.17 -3.75
C LYS A 230 -36.80 6.31 -2.76
N SER A 231 -35.90 7.24 -3.08
CA SER A 231 -35.69 8.45 -2.29
C SER A 231 -36.71 9.52 -2.65
N GLU A 232 -37.31 10.17 -1.64
CA GLU A 232 -38.13 11.37 -1.83
C GLU A 232 -37.28 12.62 -2.10
N ASN A 233 -36.04 12.62 -1.60
CA ASN A 233 -35.10 13.73 -1.73
C ASN A 233 -34.10 13.48 -2.85
N LYS A 234 -33.69 14.55 -3.52
CA LYS A 234 -32.62 14.51 -4.51
C LYS A 234 -31.25 14.55 -3.82
N ASP A 235 -30.35 13.65 -4.22
CA ASP A 235 -28.96 13.59 -3.72
C ASP A 235 -27.98 13.63 -4.91
N LEU A 236 -27.24 14.72 -5.01
CA LEU A 236 -26.33 14.97 -6.13
C LEU A 236 -25.10 14.04 -6.12
N ALA A 237 -24.66 13.59 -4.95
CA ALA A 237 -23.54 12.67 -4.83
C ALA A 237 -23.97 11.25 -5.27
N LEU A 238 -25.14 10.77 -4.82
CA LEU A 238 -25.65 9.45 -5.25
C LEU A 238 -26.02 9.44 -6.75
N GLU A 239 -26.51 10.55 -7.31
CA GLU A 239 -26.71 10.72 -8.76
C GLU A 239 -25.39 10.62 -9.52
N ALA A 240 -24.36 11.32 -9.05
CA ALA A 240 -23.04 11.27 -9.67
C ALA A 240 -22.44 9.87 -9.59
N LEU A 241 -22.50 9.20 -8.44
CA LEU A 241 -21.97 7.84 -8.27
C LEU A 241 -22.66 6.85 -9.22
N ASN A 242 -23.99 6.88 -9.29
CA ASN A 242 -24.76 6.03 -10.21
C ASN A 242 -24.46 6.31 -11.68
N ARG A 243 -24.18 7.57 -12.03
CA ARG A 243 -23.76 8.00 -13.37
C ARG A 243 -22.34 7.51 -13.70
N ASN A 244 -21.47 7.38 -12.70
CA ASN A 244 -20.06 7.05 -12.87
C ASN A 244 -19.74 5.55 -12.73
N LYS A 245 -20.68 4.72 -12.26
CA LYS A 245 -20.46 3.29 -11.94
C LYS A 245 -19.94 2.42 -13.08
N ASN A 246 -20.17 2.81 -14.34
CA ASN A 246 -19.71 2.09 -15.53
C ASN A 246 -18.35 2.58 -16.06
N LEU A 247 -17.77 3.61 -15.43
CA LEU A 247 -16.38 4.01 -15.71
C LEU A 247 -15.42 3.00 -15.08
N THR A 248 -14.17 3.02 -15.52
CA THR A 248 -13.09 2.33 -14.81
C THR A 248 -13.04 2.83 -13.36
N GLN A 249 -13.03 1.92 -12.39
CA GLN A 249 -12.98 2.27 -10.97
C GLN A 249 -11.52 2.14 -10.50
N ILE A 250 -10.88 3.26 -10.16
CA ILE A 250 -9.49 3.30 -9.69
C ILE A 250 -9.51 3.54 -8.17
N PHE A 251 -8.90 2.65 -7.41
CA PHE A 251 -8.85 2.70 -5.95
C PHE A 251 -7.41 3.00 -5.51
N ALA A 252 -7.20 4.15 -4.89
CA ALA A 252 -5.91 4.54 -4.32
C ALA A 252 -5.71 3.90 -2.94
N THR A 253 -4.56 3.27 -2.71
CA THR A 253 -4.22 2.65 -1.42
C THR A 253 -2.80 3.00 -1.01
N ASP A 254 -2.56 3.15 0.29
CA ASP A 254 -1.28 3.62 0.84
C ASP A 254 -0.33 2.48 1.20
N ASN A 255 -0.86 1.27 1.36
CA ASN A 255 -0.10 0.09 1.76
C ASN A 255 -0.75 -1.19 1.23
N LEU A 256 0.03 -2.27 1.26
CA LEU A 256 -0.41 -3.60 0.82
C LEU A 256 -1.69 -4.10 1.50
N LEU A 257 -1.90 -3.81 2.79
CA LEU A 257 -3.08 -4.28 3.51
C LEU A 257 -4.35 -3.56 3.02
N ASP A 258 -4.25 -2.27 2.72
CA ASP A 258 -5.32 -1.49 2.10
C ASP A 258 -5.64 -1.92 0.67
N ALA A 259 -4.63 -2.35 -0.10
CA ALA A 259 -4.86 -2.97 -1.41
C ALA A 259 -5.73 -4.24 -1.30
N LEU A 260 -5.47 -5.09 -0.31
CA LEU A 260 -6.28 -6.29 -0.06
C LEU A 260 -7.70 -5.93 0.43
N ARG A 261 -7.83 -4.91 1.28
CA ARG A 261 -9.13 -4.37 1.74
C ARG A 261 -9.97 -3.82 0.60
N ALA A 262 -9.36 -3.07 -0.32
CA ALA A 262 -10.02 -2.58 -1.53
C ALA A 262 -10.52 -3.76 -2.39
N GLY A 263 -9.68 -4.79 -2.58
CA GLY A 263 -10.07 -6.03 -3.26
C GLY A 263 -11.25 -6.75 -2.58
N LYS A 264 -11.28 -6.79 -1.24
CA LYS A 264 -12.38 -7.37 -0.45
C LYS A 264 -13.71 -6.64 -0.69
N ILE A 265 -13.72 -5.30 -0.62
CA ILE A 265 -14.91 -4.48 -0.91
C ILE A 265 -15.36 -4.67 -2.37
N GLY A 266 -14.40 -4.71 -3.30
CA GLY A 266 -14.68 -4.91 -4.73
C GLY A 266 -15.42 -6.22 -4.98
N LYS A 267 -15.00 -7.31 -4.34
CA LYS A 267 -15.70 -8.60 -4.40
C LYS A 267 -17.10 -8.54 -3.79
N GLU A 268 -17.26 -7.89 -2.63
CA GLU A 268 -18.54 -7.80 -1.91
C GLU A 268 -19.62 -7.09 -2.75
N PHE A 269 -19.26 -6.03 -3.46
CA PHE A 269 -20.19 -5.23 -4.27
C PHE A 269 -20.08 -5.50 -5.78
N ASN A 270 -19.31 -6.52 -6.18
CA ASN A 270 -19.05 -6.86 -7.59
C ASN A 270 -18.53 -5.65 -8.41
N VAL A 271 -17.59 -4.91 -7.84
CA VAL A 271 -16.89 -3.77 -8.46
C VAL A 271 -15.46 -4.19 -8.80
N GLY A 272 -15.13 -4.18 -10.09
CA GLY A 272 -13.77 -4.45 -10.57
C GLY A 272 -12.87 -3.25 -10.39
N TYR A 273 -12.10 -3.19 -9.30
CA TYR A 273 -11.13 -2.13 -9.07
C TYR A 273 -9.82 -2.35 -9.82
N VAL A 274 -9.29 -1.26 -10.35
CA VAL A 274 -7.87 -1.08 -10.66
C VAL A 274 -7.24 -0.41 -9.43
N ILE A 275 -6.25 -1.04 -8.82
CA ILE A 275 -5.73 -0.65 -7.50
C ILE A 275 -4.36 0.01 -7.66
N LEU A 276 -4.18 1.20 -7.10
CA LEU A 276 -2.83 1.77 -6.93
C LEU A 276 -2.14 1.05 -5.77
N GLY A 277 -1.05 0.37 -6.09
CA GLY A 277 -0.25 -0.36 -5.12
C GLY A 277 0.86 0.48 -4.48
N ASP A 278 1.51 -0.06 -3.46
CA ASP A 278 2.60 0.57 -2.71
C ASP A 278 3.99 0.10 -3.17
N GLY A 279 4.06 -0.81 -4.15
CA GLY A 279 5.30 -1.41 -4.64
C GLY A 279 5.80 -2.61 -3.82
N LYS A 280 5.00 -3.11 -2.86
CA LYS A 280 5.30 -4.27 -2.02
C LYS A 280 4.41 -5.48 -2.29
N GLU A 281 3.72 -5.51 -3.44
CA GLU A 281 2.79 -6.57 -3.81
C GLU A 281 3.43 -7.97 -3.78
N TYR A 282 4.74 -8.06 -4.06
CA TYR A 282 5.51 -9.29 -3.97
C TYR A 282 5.45 -10.02 -2.61
N GLN A 283 5.08 -9.34 -1.53
CA GLN A 283 4.99 -9.96 -0.20
C GLN A 283 3.78 -10.89 -0.03
N ARG A 284 2.75 -10.74 -0.88
CA ARG A 284 1.47 -11.47 -0.84
C ARG A 284 0.93 -11.75 -2.25
N LEU A 285 1.78 -12.28 -3.14
CA LEU A 285 1.43 -12.48 -4.55
C LEU A 285 0.18 -13.35 -4.77
N GLN A 286 -0.06 -14.33 -3.90
CA GLN A 286 -1.21 -15.22 -4.05
C GLN A 286 -2.50 -14.47 -3.73
N GLU A 287 -2.53 -13.74 -2.62
CA GLU A 287 -3.66 -12.93 -2.19
C GLU A 287 -3.91 -11.77 -3.17
N ILE A 288 -2.85 -11.12 -3.65
CA ILE A 288 -2.91 -10.08 -4.68
C ILE A 288 -3.55 -10.63 -5.96
N LYS A 289 -3.17 -11.83 -6.40
CA LYS A 289 -3.78 -12.48 -7.56
C LYS A 289 -5.26 -12.80 -7.32
N GLU A 290 -5.61 -13.24 -6.11
CA GLU A 290 -6.98 -13.57 -5.74
C GLU A 290 -7.90 -12.36 -5.70
N THR A 291 -7.39 -11.13 -5.57
CA THR A 291 -8.21 -9.91 -5.73
C THR A 291 -8.89 -9.84 -7.10
N GLY A 292 -8.25 -10.39 -8.15
CA GLY A 292 -8.69 -10.24 -9.54
C GLY A 292 -8.47 -8.84 -10.12
N SER A 293 -7.79 -7.95 -9.38
CA SER A 293 -7.53 -6.56 -9.78
C SER A 293 -6.32 -6.41 -10.70
N THR A 294 -6.30 -5.31 -11.43
CA THR A 294 -5.09 -4.82 -12.10
C THR A 294 -4.41 -3.79 -11.22
N PHE A 295 -3.09 -3.86 -11.08
CA PHE A 295 -2.31 -3.00 -10.18
C PHE A 295 -1.62 -1.86 -10.93
N ILE A 296 -1.77 -0.63 -10.47
CA ILE A 296 -0.97 0.52 -10.89
C ILE A 296 0.21 0.58 -9.92
N VAL A 297 1.43 0.27 -10.39
CA VAL A 297 2.60 0.08 -9.53
C VAL A 297 3.56 1.27 -9.67
N PRO A 298 3.90 1.97 -8.57
CA PRO A 298 4.93 3.01 -8.60
C PRO A 298 6.32 2.38 -8.68
N LEU A 299 7.26 3.06 -9.35
CA LEU A 299 8.67 2.66 -9.40
C LEU A 299 9.50 3.31 -8.28
N ASN A 300 8.91 3.53 -7.11
CA ASN A 300 9.56 4.19 -5.98
C ASN A 300 10.34 3.19 -5.11
N PHE A 301 11.54 2.83 -5.57
CA PHE A 301 12.41 1.92 -4.82
C PHE A 301 13.14 2.67 -3.71
N PRO A 302 13.20 2.14 -2.47
CA PRO A 302 13.94 2.79 -1.40
C PRO A 302 15.44 2.79 -1.68
N ASP A 303 16.13 3.82 -1.19
CA ASP A 303 17.59 3.90 -1.19
C ASP A 303 18.20 2.92 -0.17
N ALA A 304 19.50 2.59 -0.33
CA ALA A 304 20.19 1.78 0.67
C ALA A 304 20.34 2.56 1.99
N TYR A 305 20.24 1.89 3.14
CA TYR A 305 20.51 2.57 4.42
C TYR A 305 22.01 2.78 4.60
N ASP A 306 22.38 3.92 5.16
CA ASP A 306 23.75 4.18 5.59
C ASP A 306 24.05 3.42 6.90
N VAL A 307 24.63 2.24 6.75
CA VAL A 307 24.91 1.29 7.85
C VAL A 307 26.39 1.24 8.25
N GLU A 308 27.17 2.29 7.95
CA GLU A 308 28.58 2.38 8.38
C GLU A 308 28.74 2.45 9.90
N ASP A 309 27.79 3.10 10.60
CA ASP A 309 27.73 3.09 12.05
C ASP A 309 26.98 1.84 12.54
N PRO A 310 27.65 0.92 13.26
CA PRO A 310 27.01 -0.31 13.73
C PRO A 310 25.87 -0.05 14.72
N PHE A 311 25.94 1.01 15.54
CA PHE A 311 24.86 1.33 16.49
C PHE A 311 23.62 1.86 15.77
N MET A 312 23.82 2.67 14.73
CA MET A 312 22.70 3.09 13.89
C MET A 312 22.13 1.91 13.10
N ALA A 313 22.97 1.02 12.57
CA ALA A 313 22.53 -0.16 11.82
C ALA A 313 21.62 -1.10 12.63
N GLU A 314 21.74 -1.13 13.97
CA GLU A 314 20.83 -1.88 14.85
C GLU A 314 19.38 -1.37 14.80
N HIS A 315 19.16 -0.11 14.47
CA HIS A 315 17.83 0.49 14.34
C HIS A 315 17.13 0.18 13.01
N VAL A 316 17.86 -0.26 11.98
CA VAL A 316 17.25 -0.70 10.73
C VAL A 316 16.65 -2.08 10.93
N THR A 317 15.35 -2.21 10.72
CA THR A 317 14.65 -3.49 10.87
C THR A 317 15.00 -4.45 9.73
N LEU A 318 14.86 -5.77 9.96
CA LEU A 318 15.06 -6.75 8.88
C LEU A 318 14.08 -6.51 7.71
N GLU A 319 12.86 -6.08 8.01
CA GLU A 319 11.82 -5.75 7.02
C GLU A 319 12.26 -4.62 6.08
N GLU A 320 12.80 -3.53 6.63
CA GLU A 320 13.34 -2.41 5.84
C GLU A 320 14.51 -2.85 4.95
N MET A 321 15.42 -3.66 5.50
CA MET A 321 16.54 -4.19 4.73
C MET A 321 16.07 -5.10 3.57
N LYS A 322 15.09 -5.96 3.84
CA LYS A 322 14.48 -6.83 2.81
C LYS A 322 13.73 -6.02 1.77
N THR A 323 13.01 -4.97 2.17
CA THR A 323 12.27 -4.10 1.24
C THR A 323 13.22 -3.45 0.24
N TRP A 324 14.36 -2.91 0.69
CA TRP A 324 15.40 -2.39 -0.21
C TRP A 324 15.99 -3.43 -1.15
N ASN A 325 16.21 -4.63 -0.65
CA ASN A 325 16.75 -5.72 -1.44
C ASN A 325 15.74 -6.16 -2.52
N GLN A 326 14.46 -6.36 -2.17
CA GLN A 326 13.46 -7.05 -2.98
C GLN A 326 12.63 -6.13 -3.90
N ALA A 327 12.41 -4.86 -3.54
CA ALA A 327 11.52 -3.96 -4.29
C ALA A 327 11.82 -3.87 -5.81
N PRO A 328 13.08 -3.84 -6.29
CA PRO A 328 13.37 -3.83 -7.72
C PRO A 328 12.84 -5.05 -8.50
N ALA A 329 12.64 -6.19 -7.83
CA ALA A 329 12.14 -7.41 -8.44
C ALA A 329 10.61 -7.55 -8.40
N ASN A 330 9.88 -6.58 -7.82
CA ASN A 330 8.43 -6.64 -7.65
C ASN A 330 7.68 -6.90 -8.98
N LEU A 331 7.95 -6.08 -10.01
CA LEU A 331 7.29 -6.19 -11.31
C LEU A 331 7.57 -7.53 -12.01
N LYS A 332 8.78 -8.06 -11.87
CA LYS A 332 9.11 -9.42 -12.35
C LYS A 332 8.22 -10.45 -11.68
N MET A 333 8.09 -10.39 -10.35
CA MET A 333 7.30 -11.36 -9.59
C MET A 333 5.80 -11.27 -9.91
N LEU A 334 5.27 -10.07 -10.15
CA LEU A 334 3.91 -9.88 -10.65
C LEU A 334 3.71 -10.52 -12.03
N ALA A 335 4.62 -10.27 -12.96
CA ALA A 335 4.59 -10.86 -14.31
C ALA A 335 4.62 -12.39 -14.28
N GLU A 336 5.54 -12.99 -13.51
CA GLU A 336 5.66 -14.46 -13.36
C GLU A 336 4.38 -15.11 -12.78
N LYS A 337 3.64 -14.37 -11.94
CA LYS A 337 2.36 -14.83 -11.36
C LYS A 337 1.15 -14.52 -12.25
N ASN A 338 1.36 -13.89 -13.40
CA ASN A 338 0.33 -13.42 -14.32
C ASN A 338 -0.66 -12.45 -13.66
N ILE A 339 -0.15 -11.55 -12.81
CA ILE A 339 -0.94 -10.47 -12.22
C ILE A 339 -0.84 -9.28 -13.18
N PRO A 340 -1.96 -8.74 -13.70
CA PRO A 340 -1.91 -7.60 -14.61
C PRO A 340 -1.47 -6.33 -13.87
N PHE A 341 -0.58 -5.55 -14.48
CA PHE A 341 -0.13 -4.28 -13.92
C PHE A 341 0.13 -3.20 -14.97
N THR A 342 0.10 -1.95 -14.52
CA THR A 342 0.63 -0.77 -15.23
C THR A 342 1.66 -0.07 -14.37
N ILE A 343 2.49 0.77 -14.98
CA ILE A 343 3.51 1.56 -14.25
C ILE A 343 3.05 3.02 -14.15
N THR A 344 3.27 3.65 -13.00
CA THR A 344 2.95 5.07 -12.77
C THR A 344 4.16 5.88 -12.33
N THR A 345 4.10 7.19 -12.55
CA THR A 345 5.04 8.19 -12.05
C THR A 345 4.70 8.71 -10.65
N HIS A 346 3.62 8.22 -10.04
CA HIS A 346 3.21 8.59 -8.69
C HIS A 346 4.36 8.43 -7.68
N ASP A 347 4.51 9.43 -6.80
CA ASP A 347 5.55 9.54 -5.76
C ASP A 347 7.00 9.48 -6.26
N LEU A 348 7.26 9.94 -7.48
CA LEU A 348 8.59 10.00 -8.07
C LEU A 348 9.00 11.41 -8.51
N ASP A 349 10.29 11.73 -8.39
CA ASP A 349 10.89 12.77 -9.20
C ASP A 349 11.05 12.21 -10.63
N VAL A 350 10.07 12.51 -11.48
CA VAL A 350 9.94 11.93 -12.83
C VAL A 350 11.19 12.14 -13.67
N GLU A 351 11.85 13.31 -13.58
CA GLU A 351 13.04 13.59 -14.39
C GLU A 351 14.26 12.79 -13.93
N LYS A 352 14.37 12.53 -12.62
CA LYS A 352 15.56 11.87 -12.05
C LYS A 352 15.41 10.37 -11.93
N ASP A 353 14.25 9.90 -11.50
CA ASP A 353 14.12 8.57 -10.92
C ASP A 353 13.39 7.59 -11.86
N PHE A 354 12.41 8.07 -12.64
CA PHE A 354 11.55 7.18 -13.43
C PHE A 354 12.31 6.24 -14.38
N ARG A 355 13.12 6.80 -15.30
CA ARG A 355 13.86 5.98 -16.27
C ARG A 355 14.88 5.09 -15.58
N ASN A 356 15.57 5.59 -14.55
CA ASN A 356 16.57 4.82 -13.80
C ASN A 356 15.94 3.63 -13.09
N ASN A 357 14.80 3.82 -12.44
CA ASN A 357 14.09 2.75 -11.74
C ASN A 357 13.42 1.77 -12.71
N LEU A 358 12.94 2.22 -13.87
CA LEU A 358 12.44 1.33 -14.92
C LEU A 358 13.55 0.42 -15.46
N LEU A 359 14.72 0.99 -15.77
CA LEU A 359 15.89 0.22 -16.18
C LEU A 359 16.35 -0.75 -15.08
N LYS A 360 16.26 -0.32 -13.82
CA LYS A 360 16.52 -1.18 -12.66
C LYS A 360 15.53 -2.35 -12.61
N ALA A 361 14.23 -2.14 -12.77
CA ALA A 361 13.25 -3.23 -12.79
C ALA A 361 13.55 -4.26 -13.91
N VAL A 362 13.92 -3.79 -15.10
CA VAL A 362 14.33 -4.66 -16.23
C VAL A 362 15.61 -5.43 -15.89
N LYS A 363 16.61 -4.76 -15.31
CA LYS A 363 17.85 -5.41 -14.84
C LYS A 363 17.59 -6.50 -13.81
N TYR A 364 16.58 -6.31 -12.96
CA TYR A 364 16.15 -7.29 -11.95
C TYR A 364 15.13 -8.31 -12.48
N GLY A 365 14.92 -8.35 -13.80
CA GLY A 365 14.31 -9.46 -14.54
C GLY A 365 12.90 -9.21 -15.09
N LEU A 366 12.38 -7.99 -15.03
CA LEU A 366 11.20 -7.62 -15.81
C LEU A 366 11.55 -7.65 -17.31
N SER A 367 10.70 -8.27 -18.15
CA SER A 367 10.93 -8.28 -19.59
C SER A 367 10.72 -6.89 -20.21
N LYS A 368 11.44 -6.57 -21.30
CA LYS A 368 11.28 -5.30 -22.01
C LYS A 368 9.87 -5.17 -22.57
N GLU A 369 9.27 -6.29 -22.99
CA GLU A 369 7.93 -6.41 -23.52
C GLU A 369 6.87 -6.10 -22.45
N ASP A 370 6.98 -6.68 -21.25
CA ASP A 370 6.05 -6.42 -20.15
C ASP A 370 6.18 -4.97 -19.66
N ALA A 371 7.40 -4.46 -19.55
CA ALA A 371 7.65 -3.06 -19.21
C ALA A 371 7.00 -2.09 -20.21
N LEU A 372 7.17 -2.35 -21.51
CA LEU A 372 6.56 -1.54 -22.56
C LEU A 372 5.03 -1.68 -22.55
N ALA A 373 4.49 -2.89 -22.34
CA ALA A 373 3.05 -3.11 -22.25
C ALA A 373 2.42 -2.35 -21.07
N ALA A 374 3.05 -2.39 -19.90
CA ALA A 374 2.61 -1.72 -18.68
C ALA A 374 2.60 -0.18 -18.80
N LEU A 375 3.36 0.38 -19.74
CA LEU A 375 3.42 1.81 -20.04
C LEU A 375 2.55 2.24 -21.24
N THR A 376 2.06 1.30 -22.04
CA THR A 376 1.39 1.61 -23.33
C THR A 376 0.05 0.89 -23.52
N THR A 377 0.08 -0.39 -23.88
CA THR A 377 -1.13 -1.15 -24.27
C THR A 377 -2.04 -1.48 -23.10
N THR A 378 -1.48 -1.84 -21.94
CA THR A 378 -2.26 -2.13 -20.73
C THR A 378 -3.04 -0.92 -20.23
N PRO A 379 -2.43 0.27 -20.02
CA PRO A 379 -3.18 1.44 -19.59
C PRO A 379 -4.20 1.92 -20.64
N ALA A 380 -3.88 1.83 -21.94
CA ALA A 380 -4.85 2.14 -22.99
C ALA A 380 -6.09 1.23 -22.94
N LYS A 381 -5.89 -0.08 -22.73
CA LYS A 381 -6.99 -1.06 -22.59
C LYS A 381 -7.85 -0.81 -21.36
N ILE A 382 -7.24 -0.46 -20.21
CA ILE A 382 -7.97 -0.16 -18.96
C ILE A 382 -8.91 1.04 -19.13
N LEU A 383 -8.54 2.01 -19.96
CA LEU A 383 -9.36 3.20 -20.26
C LEU A 383 -10.30 3.02 -21.46
N GLY A 384 -10.28 1.85 -22.11
CA GLY A 384 -11.03 1.57 -23.34
C GLY A 384 -10.60 2.42 -24.53
N GLU A 385 -9.31 2.77 -24.61
CA GLU A 385 -8.70 3.63 -25.64
C GLU A 385 -7.62 2.90 -26.48
N GLU A 386 -7.58 1.56 -26.48
CA GLU A 386 -6.61 0.74 -27.22
C GLU A 386 -6.67 0.90 -28.75
N ASN A 387 -7.74 1.51 -29.26
CA ASN A 387 -7.87 1.86 -30.67
C ASN A 387 -7.20 3.18 -31.04
N ARG A 388 -6.92 4.03 -30.05
CA ARG A 388 -6.44 5.40 -30.24
C ARG A 388 -5.09 5.66 -29.58
N LEU A 389 -4.74 4.90 -28.55
CA LEU A 389 -3.55 5.10 -27.72
C LEU A 389 -2.79 3.78 -27.49
N GLY A 390 -1.55 3.90 -27.03
CA GLY A 390 -0.71 2.77 -26.59
C GLY A 390 -0.14 1.89 -27.72
N THR A 391 -0.43 2.21 -28.98
CA THR A 391 0.07 1.49 -30.17
C THR A 391 0.31 2.44 -31.33
N LEU A 392 1.15 2.05 -32.28
CA LEU A 392 1.37 2.78 -33.54
C LEU A 392 0.65 2.09 -34.69
N LYS A 393 -0.65 2.35 -34.85
CA LYS A 393 -1.46 1.79 -35.93
C LYS A 393 -2.24 2.86 -36.68
N GLU A 394 -2.70 2.52 -37.88
CA GLU A 394 -3.55 3.40 -38.68
C GLU A 394 -4.80 3.82 -37.88
N GLY A 395 -5.09 5.13 -37.88
CA GLY A 395 -6.19 5.74 -37.14
C GLY A 395 -5.87 6.13 -35.69
N ALA A 396 -4.79 5.61 -35.10
CA ALA A 396 -4.36 5.99 -33.75
C ALA A 396 -3.82 7.42 -33.71
N TRP A 397 -3.83 8.03 -32.51
CA TRP A 397 -3.13 9.29 -32.28
C TRP A 397 -1.63 9.10 -32.51
N ALA A 398 -1.00 10.07 -33.15
CA ALA A 398 0.43 10.09 -33.39
C ALA A 398 1.18 10.48 -32.11
N ASN A 399 1.19 9.53 -31.16
CA ASN A 399 1.82 9.60 -29.86
C ASN A 399 3.01 8.62 -29.82
N PHE A 400 4.23 9.12 -30.03
CA PHE A 400 5.42 8.28 -30.10
C PHE A 400 6.69 9.00 -29.66
N ILE A 401 7.65 8.25 -29.14
CA ILE A 401 9.00 8.74 -28.86
C ILE A 401 9.98 8.27 -29.93
N ILE A 402 10.96 9.12 -30.23
CA ILE A 402 12.09 8.79 -31.12
C ILE A 402 13.35 8.71 -30.26
N THR A 403 14.03 7.57 -30.31
CA THR A 403 15.22 7.28 -29.49
C THR A 403 16.46 7.03 -30.34
N SER A 404 17.64 7.20 -29.74
CA SER A 404 18.92 6.90 -30.40
C SER A 404 19.18 5.41 -30.63
N GLY A 405 18.45 4.54 -29.94
CA GLY A 405 18.58 3.08 -29.95
C GLY A 405 17.46 2.45 -29.13
N ASP A 406 17.68 1.24 -28.61
CA ASP A 406 16.72 0.57 -27.73
C ASP A 406 16.45 1.41 -26.47
N TYR A 407 15.17 1.72 -26.21
CA TYR A 407 14.77 2.54 -25.06
C TYR A 407 15.31 1.99 -23.74
N PHE A 408 15.45 0.68 -23.60
CA PHE A 408 15.88 0.01 -22.37
C PHE A 408 17.40 -0.10 -22.21
N ASP A 409 18.17 0.52 -23.09
CA ASP A 409 19.61 0.66 -22.93
C ASP A 409 19.95 1.97 -22.18
N LYS A 410 20.86 1.88 -21.22
CA LYS A 410 21.27 3.01 -20.34
C LYS A 410 21.79 4.21 -21.13
N GLU A 411 22.52 3.93 -22.21
CA GLU A 411 23.12 4.97 -23.06
C GLU A 411 22.12 5.65 -23.99
N THR A 412 20.96 5.03 -24.24
CA THR A 412 19.95 5.59 -25.14
C THR A 412 19.41 6.93 -24.66
N SER A 413 19.30 7.87 -25.59
CA SER A 413 18.71 9.19 -25.40
C SER A 413 17.37 9.28 -26.15
N ILE A 414 16.38 9.92 -25.52
CA ILE A 414 15.15 10.32 -26.21
C ILE A 414 15.43 11.63 -26.95
N TYR A 415 15.21 11.66 -28.26
CA TYR A 415 15.36 12.87 -29.05
C TYR A 415 14.09 13.71 -29.03
N GLU A 416 12.97 13.10 -29.36
CA GLU A 416 11.70 13.79 -29.48
C GLU A 416 10.58 12.93 -28.91
N ASN A 417 9.58 13.59 -28.34
CA ASN A 417 8.31 12.99 -27.96
C ASN A 417 7.21 13.69 -28.76
N TRP A 418 6.50 12.95 -29.59
CA TRP A 418 5.43 13.46 -30.44
C TRP A 418 4.09 13.16 -29.77
N ILE A 419 3.24 14.18 -29.66
CA ILE A 419 1.92 14.10 -29.02
C ILE A 419 0.90 14.68 -29.99
N GLN A 420 -0.07 13.88 -30.43
CA GLN A 420 -1.04 14.24 -31.48
C GLN A 420 -0.33 14.85 -32.72
N GLY A 421 0.82 14.28 -33.11
CA GLY A 421 1.61 14.75 -34.24
C GLY A 421 2.31 16.11 -34.04
N LYS A 422 2.34 16.64 -32.81
CA LYS A 422 3.11 17.82 -32.42
C LYS A 422 4.37 17.39 -31.70
N LYS A 423 5.51 17.99 -32.04
CA LYS A 423 6.83 17.59 -31.51
C LYS A 423 7.17 18.33 -30.23
N ALA A 424 7.59 17.60 -29.21
CA ALA A 424 8.35 18.11 -28.07
C ALA A 424 9.81 17.67 -28.25
N VAL A 425 10.73 18.62 -28.41
CA VAL A 425 12.15 18.33 -28.61
C VAL A 425 12.82 18.20 -27.26
N ILE A 426 13.37 17.01 -26.98
CA ILE A 426 14.07 16.69 -25.75
C ILE A 426 15.58 16.87 -25.96
N ASN A 427 16.12 16.16 -26.95
CA ASN A 427 17.51 16.23 -27.39
C ASN A 427 17.54 16.43 -28.92
N LYS A 428 18.58 17.09 -29.42
CA LYS A 428 18.72 17.31 -30.87
C LYS A 428 19.18 16.03 -31.57
N MET A 429 18.46 15.59 -32.61
CA MET A 429 18.84 14.41 -33.40
C MET A 429 20.14 14.54 -34.18
N LYS A 430 20.52 15.78 -34.52
CA LYS A 430 21.77 16.14 -35.19
C LYS A 430 22.56 17.02 -34.24
N THR A 431 23.45 16.40 -33.48
CA THR A 431 24.42 17.07 -32.60
C THR A 431 25.82 16.70 -33.10
N THR A 432 26.69 17.69 -33.22
CA THR A 432 28.09 17.46 -33.62
C THR A 432 28.81 16.73 -32.48
N ASP A 433 29.31 15.53 -32.73
CA ASP A 433 30.02 14.75 -31.72
C ASP A 433 31.47 15.24 -31.59
N ILE A 434 31.77 15.89 -30.47
CA ILE A 434 33.11 16.42 -30.17
C ILE A 434 33.91 15.50 -29.23
N THR A 435 33.45 14.26 -29.00
CA THR A 435 34.14 13.32 -28.11
C THR A 435 35.44 12.81 -28.72
N GLY A 436 36.43 12.53 -27.87
CA GLY A 436 37.75 12.06 -28.25
C GLY A 436 38.87 12.71 -27.45
N THR A 437 40.09 12.31 -27.78
CA THR A 437 41.30 12.84 -27.14
C THR A 437 41.97 13.83 -28.10
N TYR A 438 42.27 15.02 -27.59
CA TYR A 438 42.78 16.14 -28.36
C TYR A 438 44.07 16.66 -27.74
N THR A 439 45.02 17.06 -28.60
CA THR A 439 46.15 17.90 -28.19
C THR A 439 45.69 19.35 -28.25
N LEU A 440 45.45 19.95 -27.08
CA LEU A 440 45.00 21.33 -26.91
C LEU A 440 46.21 22.27 -26.74
N LYS A 441 46.31 23.30 -27.59
CA LYS A 441 47.38 24.31 -27.52
C LYS A 441 46.82 25.68 -27.17
N VAL A 442 47.37 26.31 -26.12
CA VAL A 442 47.06 27.69 -25.67
C VAL A 442 48.35 28.38 -25.23
N GLU A 443 48.70 29.55 -25.80
CA GLU A 443 49.92 30.33 -25.47
C GLU A 443 51.21 29.50 -25.35
N GLU A 444 51.57 28.79 -26.43
CA GLU A 444 52.78 27.92 -26.51
C GLU A 444 52.80 26.72 -25.53
N LYS A 445 51.74 26.50 -24.76
CA LYS A 445 51.58 25.34 -23.88
C LYS A 445 50.67 24.30 -24.51
N ASP A 446 51.11 23.05 -24.41
CA ASP A 446 50.36 21.88 -24.84
C ASP A 446 49.67 21.24 -23.60
N TYR A 447 48.40 20.90 -23.77
CA TYR A 447 47.55 20.21 -22.82
C TYR A 447 46.94 19.00 -23.51
N GLU A 448 46.64 17.94 -22.76
CA GLU A 448 45.79 16.86 -23.26
C GLU A 448 44.35 17.10 -22.82
N LEU A 449 43.44 17.16 -23.78
CA LEU A 449 42.00 17.35 -23.58
C LEU A 449 41.29 16.06 -23.96
N LYS A 450 40.72 15.37 -22.97
CA LYS A 450 39.87 14.20 -23.18
C LYS A 450 38.40 14.60 -23.03
N ILE A 451 37.63 14.48 -24.10
CA ILE A 451 36.19 14.75 -24.10
C ILE A 451 35.43 13.42 -24.15
N THR A 452 34.60 13.16 -23.14
CA THR A 452 33.84 11.91 -22.95
C THR A 452 32.35 12.19 -22.71
N GLY A 453 31.52 11.14 -22.56
CA GLY A 453 30.08 11.27 -22.32
C GLY A 453 29.24 11.32 -23.60
N LYS A 454 27.96 11.69 -23.46
CA LYS A 454 27.01 11.76 -24.58
C LYS A 454 27.28 13.02 -25.43
N PRO A 455 27.13 12.97 -26.77
CA PRO A 455 27.36 14.13 -27.65
C PRO A 455 26.57 15.40 -27.25
N GLU A 456 25.38 15.23 -26.66
CA GLU A 456 24.53 16.34 -26.19
C GLU A 456 24.96 16.92 -24.84
N ALA A 457 25.75 16.18 -24.05
CA ALA A 457 26.22 16.57 -22.72
C ALA A 457 27.67 16.08 -22.47
N PRO A 458 28.65 16.54 -23.28
CA PRO A 458 30.02 16.07 -23.17
C PRO A 458 30.70 16.61 -21.90
N LYS A 459 31.58 15.79 -21.31
CA LYS A 459 32.45 16.14 -20.19
C LYS A 459 33.89 16.29 -20.69
N ALA A 460 34.68 17.17 -20.07
CA ALA A 460 36.09 17.34 -20.39
C ALA A 460 36.98 17.07 -19.19
N SER A 461 38.07 16.34 -19.42
CA SER A 461 39.21 16.23 -18.52
C SER A 461 40.43 16.84 -19.23
N VAL A 462 41.18 17.70 -18.54
CA VAL A 462 42.38 18.34 -19.10
C VAL A 462 43.57 18.11 -18.20
N THR A 463 44.68 17.66 -18.78
CA THR A 463 45.96 17.45 -18.07
C THR A 463 47.07 18.31 -18.69
N SER A 464 48.02 18.72 -17.85
CA SER A 464 49.26 19.39 -18.25
C SER A 464 50.43 18.62 -17.61
N GLY A 465 51.12 17.78 -18.39
CA GLY A 465 51.97 16.73 -17.83
C GLY A 465 51.14 15.78 -16.95
N ASP A 466 51.63 15.47 -15.75
CA ASP A 466 50.95 14.58 -14.78
C ASP A 466 49.90 15.32 -13.91
N THR A 467 49.73 16.63 -14.11
CA THR A 467 48.80 17.43 -13.30
C THR A 467 47.44 17.59 -13.98
N LYS A 468 46.38 17.09 -13.34
CA LYS A 468 44.98 17.29 -13.76
C LYS A 468 44.52 18.71 -13.42
N LEU A 469 43.95 19.41 -14.39
CA LEU A 469 43.42 20.75 -14.23
C LEU A 469 41.90 20.72 -14.01
N GLY A 470 41.40 21.67 -13.22
CA GLY A 470 39.96 21.92 -13.12
C GLY A 470 39.41 22.32 -14.48
N ALA A 471 38.55 21.48 -15.05
CA ALA A 471 37.96 21.69 -16.37
C ALA A 471 36.43 21.63 -16.30
N LYS A 472 35.75 22.59 -16.92
CA LYS A 472 34.29 22.58 -17.08
C LYS A 472 33.92 22.89 -18.51
N LEU A 473 33.32 21.90 -19.19
CA LEU A 473 32.84 22.02 -20.56
C LEU A 473 31.35 22.33 -20.58
N SER A 474 30.93 23.26 -21.44
CA SER A 474 29.55 23.38 -21.89
C SER A 474 29.51 23.37 -23.41
N PHE A 475 28.60 22.59 -23.97
CA PHE A 475 28.43 22.44 -25.41
C PHE A 475 26.96 22.63 -25.80
N SER A 476 26.67 23.61 -26.64
CA SER A 476 25.30 23.86 -27.13
C SER A 476 25.33 24.64 -28.44
N ASN A 477 24.44 24.30 -29.38
CA ASN A 477 24.36 24.96 -30.69
C ASN A 477 25.70 25.00 -31.44
N ASN A 478 26.49 23.91 -31.36
CA ASN A 478 27.84 23.83 -31.89
C ASN A 478 28.82 24.86 -31.30
N TRP A 479 28.50 25.46 -30.15
CA TRP A 479 29.44 26.27 -29.39
C TRP A 479 30.01 25.45 -28.25
N MET A 480 31.32 25.34 -28.23
CA MET A 480 32.12 24.77 -27.16
C MET A 480 32.63 25.90 -26.26
N ASN A 481 32.31 25.84 -24.97
CA ASN A 481 32.92 26.68 -23.95
C ASN A 481 33.65 25.78 -22.96
N LEU A 482 34.98 25.89 -22.87
CA LEU A 482 35.79 25.15 -21.92
C LEU A 482 36.40 26.15 -20.93
N LEU A 483 36.05 26.01 -19.65
CA LEU A 483 36.70 26.72 -18.55
C LEU A 483 37.84 25.85 -18.02
N LEU A 484 39.05 26.42 -17.94
CA LEU A 484 40.25 25.78 -17.45
C LEU A 484 40.81 26.56 -16.27
N SER A 485 41.09 25.88 -15.17
CA SER A 485 41.86 26.44 -14.06
C SER A 485 43.35 26.59 -14.45
N SER A 486 44.02 27.56 -13.83
CA SER A 486 45.46 27.77 -13.94
C SER A 486 46.25 26.50 -13.57
N ALA A 487 47.31 26.22 -14.33
CA ALA A 487 48.28 25.17 -13.99
C ALA A 487 49.13 25.53 -12.75
N ASP A 488 49.23 26.80 -12.41
CA ASP A 488 49.87 27.27 -11.17
C ASP A 488 48.82 27.31 -10.04
N THR A 489 48.91 26.35 -9.12
CA THR A 489 47.99 26.20 -7.97
C THR A 489 48.14 27.31 -6.92
N THR A 490 49.19 28.14 -7.01
CA THR A 490 49.41 29.28 -6.11
C THR A 490 48.69 30.56 -6.56
N LYS A 491 48.12 30.56 -7.78
CA LYS A 491 47.37 31.68 -8.36
C LYS A 491 45.99 31.24 -8.84
N ILE A 492 44.94 31.86 -8.29
CA ILE A 492 43.56 31.65 -8.75
C ILE A 492 43.39 32.38 -10.09
N GLY A 493 43.49 31.64 -11.19
CA GLY A 493 43.28 32.14 -12.55
C GLY A 493 42.46 31.15 -13.37
N PHE A 494 41.63 31.67 -14.28
CA PHE A 494 40.83 30.86 -15.20
C PHE A 494 41.04 31.29 -16.64
N THR A 495 41.22 30.31 -17.51
CA THR A 495 41.23 30.48 -18.96
C THR A 495 39.89 30.00 -19.53
N ARG A 496 39.23 30.82 -20.35
CA ARG A 496 37.95 30.48 -20.99
C ARG A 496 38.20 30.30 -22.49
N LEU A 497 38.00 29.10 -22.99
CA LEU A 497 38.12 28.77 -24.41
C LEU A 497 36.72 28.74 -25.03
N VAL A 498 36.52 29.44 -26.14
CA VAL A 498 35.25 29.49 -26.87
C VAL A 498 35.50 29.17 -28.33
N ALA A 499 34.85 28.12 -28.84
CA ALA A 499 34.92 27.76 -30.26
C ALA A 499 33.54 27.42 -30.81
N LYS A 500 33.35 27.69 -32.10
CA LYS A 500 32.23 27.15 -32.87
C LYS A 500 32.74 25.95 -33.66
N THR A 501 32.12 24.79 -33.47
CA THR A 501 32.54 23.51 -34.07
C THR A 501 31.72 23.23 -35.33
N ASP A 502 32.40 22.91 -36.42
CA ASP A 502 31.73 22.49 -37.67
C ASP A 502 31.59 20.95 -37.72
N GLU A 503 30.94 20.41 -38.76
CA GLU A 503 30.66 18.96 -38.88
C GLU A 503 31.93 18.08 -38.96
N ASN A 504 33.11 18.66 -39.24
CA ASN A 504 34.39 17.96 -39.24
C ASN A 504 35.18 18.28 -37.94
N ILE A 505 35.26 17.28 -37.05
CA ILE A 505 35.69 17.41 -35.65
C ILE A 505 37.13 16.97 -35.38
N ASP A 506 37.94 16.81 -36.42
CA ASP A 506 39.38 16.50 -36.29
C ASP A 506 40.20 17.68 -35.75
N LYS A 507 39.68 18.90 -35.85
CA LYS A 507 40.31 20.11 -35.31
C LYS A 507 39.27 21.10 -34.80
N ILE A 508 39.40 21.48 -33.54
CA ILE A 508 38.60 22.54 -32.91
C ILE A 508 39.50 23.76 -32.71
N SER A 509 39.06 24.94 -33.12
CA SER A 509 39.82 26.17 -32.90
C SER A 509 38.90 27.33 -32.57
N GLY A 510 39.39 28.26 -31.75
CA GLY A 510 38.60 29.41 -31.32
C GLY A 510 39.43 30.40 -30.52
N THR A 511 38.72 31.22 -29.73
CA THR A 511 39.32 32.28 -28.92
C THR A 511 39.52 31.80 -27.47
N ALA A 512 40.67 32.09 -26.91
CA ALA A 512 41.01 31.89 -25.51
C ALA A 512 41.07 33.24 -24.79
N TYR A 513 40.31 33.37 -23.70
CA TYR A 513 40.33 34.51 -22.80
C TYR A 513 41.12 34.14 -21.55
N LEU A 514 42.25 34.78 -21.33
CA LEU A 514 43.21 34.44 -20.28
C LEU A 514 42.87 35.16 -18.97
N SER A 515 43.52 34.75 -17.89
CA SER A 515 43.26 35.27 -16.54
C SER A 515 43.62 36.74 -16.36
N ASP A 516 44.50 37.30 -17.21
CA ASP A 516 44.89 38.70 -17.21
C ASP A 516 43.97 39.59 -18.09
N GLY A 517 42.95 39.00 -18.71
CA GLY A 517 42.00 39.66 -19.58
C GLY A 517 42.45 39.77 -21.04
N SER A 518 43.62 39.26 -21.41
CA SER A 518 44.07 39.22 -22.80
C SER A 518 43.39 38.09 -23.59
N GLU A 519 43.27 38.30 -24.90
CA GLU A 519 42.66 37.37 -25.84
C GLU A 519 43.74 36.77 -26.75
N THR A 520 43.70 35.45 -26.92
CA THR A 520 44.56 34.72 -27.86
C THR A 520 43.75 33.65 -28.60
N SER A 521 44.38 32.89 -29.48
CA SER A 521 43.75 31.75 -30.17
C SER A 521 44.17 30.43 -29.55
N PHE A 522 43.29 29.44 -29.60
CA PHE A 522 43.62 28.05 -29.25
C PHE A 522 43.30 27.10 -30.40
N SER A 523 43.96 25.94 -30.38
CA SER A 523 43.61 24.82 -31.25
C SER A 523 43.69 23.50 -30.51
N ALA A 524 42.70 22.64 -30.70
CA ALA A 524 42.66 21.27 -30.22
C ALA A 524 42.60 20.33 -31.44
N VAL A 525 43.59 19.46 -31.62
CA VAL A 525 43.67 18.52 -32.74
C VAL A 525 43.44 17.10 -32.23
N LYS A 526 42.51 16.37 -32.83
CA LYS A 526 42.15 15.02 -32.41
C LYS A 526 43.34 14.07 -32.66
N LYS A 527 43.75 13.30 -31.65
CA LYS A 527 44.82 12.31 -31.80
C LYS A 527 44.35 11.15 -32.68
N SER A 528 45.19 10.72 -33.62
CA SER A 528 44.89 9.52 -34.43
C SER A 528 45.04 8.26 -33.56
N SER A 529 44.27 7.21 -33.85
CA SER A 529 44.31 5.91 -33.16
C SER A 529 45.69 5.22 -33.15
N THR A 530 46.66 5.73 -33.90
CA THR A 530 48.03 5.20 -34.01
C THR A 530 49.03 5.80 -33.01
N GLU A 531 48.69 6.86 -32.28
CA GLU A 531 49.56 7.51 -31.27
C GLU A 531 49.24 7.11 -29.83
N ILE A 532 48.34 6.14 -29.61
CA ILE A 532 47.92 5.68 -28.28
C ILE A 532 48.91 4.67 -27.66
N THR A 533 49.91 4.21 -28.42
CA THR A 533 50.95 3.29 -27.92
C THR A 533 52.24 4.05 -27.66
N GLU A 534 52.41 4.54 -26.43
CA GLU A 534 53.69 4.77 -25.72
C GLU A 534 53.47 5.84 -24.63
N THR A 535 52.71 5.49 -23.59
CA THR A 535 52.82 5.93 -22.17
C THR A 535 51.51 5.60 -21.47
N SER A 536 51.30 4.32 -21.15
CA SER A 536 50.26 3.89 -20.19
C SER A 536 50.64 2.53 -19.62
N GLU A 537 51.82 2.46 -19.01
CA GLU A 537 52.11 1.52 -17.94
C GLU A 537 52.69 2.38 -16.83
N GLU A 538 52.14 2.26 -15.62
CA GLU A 538 52.47 3.01 -14.39
C GLU A 538 51.75 4.37 -14.21
N GLU A 539 50.50 4.32 -13.72
CA GLU A 539 49.98 5.13 -12.59
C GLU A 539 48.50 4.78 -12.33
N GLU A 540 48.23 3.53 -11.93
CA GLU A 540 47.04 3.18 -11.16
C GLU A 540 47.38 3.30 -9.67
N GLU A 541 47.38 4.51 -9.10
CA GLU A 541 47.22 4.71 -7.64
C GLU A 541 47.11 6.21 -7.33
N ASN A 542 45.89 6.76 -7.42
CA ASN A 542 45.24 7.63 -6.42
C ASN A 542 43.98 8.26 -7.03
N GLY A 543 42.83 7.84 -6.49
CA GLY A 543 41.52 8.01 -7.11
C GLY A 543 40.89 9.38 -6.91
N GLU A 544 40.63 10.06 -8.02
CA GLU A 544 39.40 10.83 -8.20
C GLU A 544 38.42 9.95 -8.99
N LYS A 545 37.30 9.60 -8.37
CA LYS A 545 36.23 8.79 -8.94
C LYS A 545 35.68 9.43 -10.22
N ASP A 546 36.03 8.87 -11.38
CA ASP A 546 35.26 9.04 -12.61
C ASP A 546 33.87 8.41 -12.39
N ASP A 547 32.82 9.22 -12.50
CA ASP A 547 31.44 8.91 -12.13
C ASP A 547 30.69 8.02 -13.14
N ASP A 548 31.35 7.57 -14.23
CA ASP A 548 30.68 7.07 -15.42
C ASP A 548 30.61 5.53 -15.58
N ASP A 549 31.12 4.73 -14.63
CA ASP A 549 30.99 3.26 -14.67
C ASP A 549 30.49 2.64 -13.33
N LYS A 550 29.40 3.19 -12.79
CA LYS A 550 28.67 2.63 -11.63
C LYS A 550 27.61 1.62 -12.05
N ASP A 551 27.97 0.57 -12.77
CA ASP A 551 27.01 -0.51 -13.05
C ASP A 551 26.79 -1.36 -11.80
N GLU A 552 25.65 -1.14 -11.12
CA GLU A 552 25.19 -1.88 -9.94
C GLU A 552 25.03 -3.37 -10.30
N GLU A 553 26.01 -4.23 -10.01
CA GLU A 553 25.86 -5.69 -10.14
C GLU A 553 24.56 -6.17 -9.48
N ILE A 554 23.87 -7.13 -10.12
CA ILE A 554 22.64 -7.70 -9.58
C ILE A 554 22.98 -8.32 -8.23
N ARG A 555 22.47 -7.73 -7.15
CA ARG A 555 22.59 -8.30 -5.81
C ARG A 555 21.73 -9.56 -5.70
N GLU A 556 22.18 -10.49 -4.86
CA GLU A 556 21.36 -11.64 -4.50
C GLU A 556 20.07 -11.16 -3.82
N ILE A 557 18.93 -11.56 -4.39
CA ILE A 557 17.61 -11.25 -3.84
C ILE A 557 17.25 -12.25 -2.76
N MET A 558 17.01 -11.76 -1.55
CA MET A 558 16.55 -12.55 -0.42
C MET A 558 15.16 -13.13 -0.72
N SER A 559 14.91 -14.36 -0.27
CA SER A 559 13.59 -14.97 -0.37
C SER A 559 12.54 -14.22 0.46
N VAL A 560 11.32 -14.11 -0.08
CA VAL A 560 10.15 -13.63 0.65
C VAL A 560 9.84 -14.60 1.80
N SER A 561 9.51 -14.06 2.97
CA SER A 561 9.05 -14.83 4.13
C SER A 561 7.63 -14.42 4.52
N PHE A 562 6.98 -15.20 5.37
CA PHE A 562 5.58 -15.02 5.78
C PHE A 562 5.48 -14.88 7.31
N PRO A 563 5.24 -13.65 7.83
CA PRO A 563 5.30 -12.37 7.13
C PRO A 563 6.73 -12.00 6.69
N ASN A 564 6.89 -10.97 5.87
CA ASN A 564 8.18 -10.63 5.25
C ASN A 564 9.13 -9.84 6.17
N LYS A 565 9.17 -10.22 7.45
CA LYS A 565 9.94 -9.58 8.53
C LYS A 565 10.63 -10.62 9.41
N ALA A 566 11.23 -10.18 10.53
CA ALA A 566 11.85 -11.08 11.50
C ALA A 566 10.87 -12.18 11.96
N TYR A 567 11.40 -13.38 12.20
CA TYR A 567 10.62 -14.58 12.57
C TYR A 567 9.59 -15.03 11.53
N GLY A 568 9.60 -14.48 10.32
CA GLY A 568 8.77 -14.94 9.21
C GLY A 568 9.20 -16.31 8.69
N PHE A 569 8.22 -17.13 8.28
CA PHE A 569 8.50 -18.46 7.74
C PHE A 569 8.87 -18.40 6.25
N SER A 570 9.88 -19.18 5.83
CA SER A 570 10.15 -19.42 4.41
C SER A 570 9.09 -20.33 3.77
N GLU A 571 8.55 -21.27 4.55
CA GLU A 571 7.40 -22.10 4.22
C GLU A 571 6.44 -22.14 5.40
N MET A 572 5.14 -21.99 5.13
CA MET A 572 4.11 -22.04 6.17
C MET A 572 4.10 -23.39 6.92
N PRO A 573 3.82 -23.39 8.24
CA PRO A 573 3.69 -24.62 9.03
C PRO A 573 2.67 -25.58 8.41
N LYS A 574 3.08 -26.85 8.29
CA LYS A 574 2.24 -27.93 7.74
C LYS A 574 1.61 -28.72 8.86
N GLU A 575 0.50 -29.37 8.55
CA GLU A 575 -0.15 -30.27 9.49
C GLU A 575 0.70 -31.54 9.69
N GLU A 576 0.81 -31.99 10.93
CA GLU A 576 1.56 -33.19 11.31
C GLU A 576 0.70 -34.12 12.18
N THR A 577 0.85 -35.44 12.00
CA THR A 577 0.36 -36.39 13.01
C THR A 577 1.37 -36.44 14.14
N ILE A 578 1.01 -35.99 15.34
CA ILE A 578 1.91 -35.85 16.49
C ILE A 578 1.40 -36.70 17.64
N LEU A 579 2.29 -37.46 18.29
CA LEU A 579 2.00 -38.12 19.56
C LEU A 579 2.83 -37.46 20.66
N PHE A 580 2.19 -36.75 21.58
CA PHE A 580 2.80 -36.38 22.85
C PHE A 580 2.77 -37.61 23.75
N GLN A 581 3.93 -38.10 24.20
CA GLN A 581 4.03 -39.26 25.08
C GLN A 581 4.33 -38.86 26.52
N ASN A 582 3.66 -39.51 27.47
CA ASN A 582 3.98 -39.43 28.89
C ASN A 582 3.92 -38.01 29.50
N ALA A 583 2.94 -37.19 29.08
CA ALA A 583 2.73 -35.85 29.60
C ALA A 583 1.88 -35.86 30.89
N THR A 584 2.00 -34.80 31.69
CA THR A 584 0.93 -34.39 32.63
C THR A 584 -0.08 -33.53 31.87
N VAL A 585 -1.25 -34.06 31.60
CA VAL A 585 -2.28 -33.44 30.75
C VAL A 585 -3.32 -32.73 31.61
N TRP A 586 -3.50 -31.43 31.36
CA TRP A 586 -4.56 -30.62 31.96
C TRP A 586 -5.77 -30.65 31.04
N THR A 587 -6.76 -31.49 31.34
CA THR A 587 -7.88 -31.69 30.41
C THR A 587 -8.84 -30.50 30.40
N ASN A 588 -9.03 -29.82 31.54
CA ASN A 588 -10.16 -28.90 31.79
C ASN A 588 -11.54 -29.54 31.60
N GLU A 589 -11.61 -30.87 31.65
CA GLU A 589 -12.83 -31.67 31.63
C GLU A 589 -13.00 -32.38 32.99
N GLU A 590 -13.98 -33.28 33.12
CA GLU A 590 -14.25 -34.00 34.38
C GLU A 590 -13.07 -34.85 34.84
N GLU A 591 -12.19 -35.27 33.92
CA GLU A 591 -10.99 -36.05 34.22
C GLU A 591 -9.91 -35.24 34.97
N GLY A 592 -9.99 -33.90 34.99
CA GLY A 592 -9.05 -33.03 35.69
C GLY A 592 -7.61 -33.08 35.15
N ILE A 593 -6.63 -33.22 36.04
CA ILE A 593 -5.21 -33.33 35.68
C ILE A 593 -4.81 -34.81 35.72
N ILE A 594 -4.38 -35.35 34.58
CA ILE A 594 -3.98 -36.76 34.44
C ILE A 594 -2.49 -36.87 34.10
N GLU A 595 -1.78 -37.74 34.81
CA GLU A 595 -0.33 -37.94 34.64
C GLU A 595 -0.03 -39.08 33.66
N ASN A 596 1.23 -39.17 33.20
CA ASN A 596 1.75 -40.26 32.36
C ASN A 596 0.88 -40.60 31.14
N THR A 597 0.28 -39.57 30.53
CA THR A 597 -0.75 -39.72 29.50
C THR A 597 -0.20 -39.36 28.12
N ASP A 598 -0.61 -40.15 27.12
CA ASP A 598 -0.33 -39.86 25.72
C ASP A 598 -1.51 -39.13 25.06
N VAL A 599 -1.20 -38.15 24.20
CA VAL A 599 -2.19 -37.41 23.39
C VAL A 599 -1.81 -37.46 21.92
N LEU A 600 -2.66 -38.08 21.11
CA LEU A 600 -2.50 -38.16 19.66
C LEU A 600 -3.25 -37.02 18.96
N VAL A 601 -2.51 -36.23 18.20
CA VAL A 601 -3.01 -35.22 17.26
C VAL A 601 -2.98 -35.77 15.84
N LYS A 602 -4.09 -35.64 15.12
CA LYS A 602 -4.23 -36.07 13.73
C LYS A 602 -5.36 -35.31 13.03
N ASP A 603 -5.19 -34.96 11.76
CA ASP A 603 -6.23 -34.29 10.95
C ASP A 603 -6.68 -32.97 11.62
N GLY A 604 -5.69 -32.24 12.16
CA GLY A 604 -5.84 -31.00 12.94
C GLY A 604 -6.59 -31.11 14.27
N LYS A 605 -6.89 -32.32 14.75
CA LYS A 605 -7.73 -32.58 15.92
C LYS A 605 -7.05 -33.46 16.97
N ILE A 606 -7.57 -33.39 18.19
CA ILE A 606 -7.23 -34.35 19.25
C ILE A 606 -7.94 -35.67 18.92
N SER A 607 -7.17 -36.65 18.48
CA SER A 607 -7.70 -37.92 17.98
C SER A 607 -7.90 -38.95 19.08
N ARG A 608 -6.95 -39.07 20.01
CA ARG A 608 -6.99 -40.04 21.13
C ARG A 608 -6.23 -39.51 22.34
N ILE A 609 -6.70 -39.87 23.52
CA ILE A 609 -6.07 -39.61 24.82
C ILE A 609 -6.04 -40.95 25.58
N GLY A 610 -4.92 -41.28 26.20
CA GLY A 610 -4.80 -42.50 27.02
C GLY A 610 -3.36 -42.91 27.24
N GLU A 611 -3.15 -44.08 27.83
CA GLU A 611 -1.80 -44.60 28.09
C GLU A 611 -1.32 -45.53 26.96
N ASN A 612 -0.01 -45.52 26.69
CA ASN A 612 0.65 -46.47 25.79
C ASN A 612 0.02 -46.53 24.39
N LEU A 613 -0.32 -45.37 23.83
CA LEU A 613 -1.01 -45.28 22.55
C LEU A 613 -0.10 -45.80 21.42
N LYS A 614 -0.54 -46.87 20.75
CA LYS A 614 0.15 -47.38 19.54
C LYS A 614 -0.22 -46.53 18.33
N VAL A 615 0.78 -45.91 17.73
CA VAL A 615 0.66 -45.05 16.56
C VAL A 615 1.64 -45.50 15.48
N GLY A 616 1.23 -45.36 14.21
CA GLY A 616 2.09 -45.65 13.05
C GLY A 616 3.08 -44.51 12.79
N ASN A 617 2.95 -43.84 11.65
CA ASN A 617 3.86 -42.77 11.20
C ASN A 617 3.66 -41.41 11.92
N ALA A 618 3.43 -41.40 13.23
CA ALA A 618 3.32 -40.15 14.00
C ALA A 618 4.71 -39.64 14.41
N ARG A 619 4.90 -38.31 14.40
CA ARG A 619 6.03 -37.68 15.07
C ARG A 619 5.85 -37.80 16.58
N VAL A 620 6.73 -38.54 17.23
CA VAL A 620 6.70 -38.72 18.69
C VAL A 620 7.43 -37.56 19.36
N ILE A 621 6.76 -36.92 20.32
CA ILE A 621 7.33 -35.91 21.20
C ILE A 621 7.32 -36.49 22.61
N ASP A 622 8.51 -36.70 23.17
CA ASP A 622 8.65 -37.08 24.58
C ASP A 622 8.28 -35.88 25.46
N ALA A 623 7.18 -36.03 26.19
CA ALA A 623 6.65 -35.04 27.13
C ALA A 623 6.83 -35.50 28.59
N THR A 624 7.74 -36.44 28.85
CA THR A 624 8.09 -36.86 30.21
C THR A 624 8.52 -35.67 31.06
N GLY A 625 7.84 -35.48 32.21
CA GLY A 625 8.10 -34.36 33.12
C GLY A 625 7.60 -33.00 32.63
N LYS A 626 6.82 -32.96 31.54
CA LYS A 626 6.25 -31.74 30.95
C LYS A 626 4.73 -31.73 31.11
N HIS A 627 4.15 -30.55 30.95
CA HIS A 627 2.70 -30.37 31.03
C HIS A 627 2.11 -30.05 29.66
N LEU A 628 1.02 -30.73 29.30
CA LEU A 628 0.27 -30.45 28.07
C LEU A 628 -1.08 -29.83 28.43
N THR A 629 -1.38 -28.67 27.85
CA THR A 629 -2.63 -27.93 28.08
C THR A 629 -3.31 -27.60 26.75
N SER A 630 -4.60 -27.24 26.78
CA SER A 630 -5.19 -26.46 25.70
C SER A 630 -4.47 -25.10 25.58
N GLY A 631 -4.53 -24.49 24.40
CA GLY A 631 -4.08 -23.12 24.19
C GLY A 631 -4.83 -22.11 25.05
N ILE A 632 -4.12 -21.04 25.43
CA ILE A 632 -4.70 -19.90 26.12
C ILE A 632 -5.58 -19.11 25.15
N ILE A 633 -6.73 -18.65 25.66
CA ILE A 633 -7.69 -17.84 24.93
C ILE A 633 -7.85 -16.51 25.67
N ASP A 634 -7.54 -15.42 24.99
CA ASP A 634 -7.74 -14.07 25.52
C ASP A 634 -9.08 -13.51 25.01
N GLU A 635 -10.07 -13.35 25.88
CA GLU A 635 -11.38 -12.81 25.50
C GLU A 635 -11.34 -11.31 25.23
N HIS A 636 -10.26 -10.59 25.54
CA HIS A 636 -10.19 -9.18 25.19
C HIS A 636 -8.77 -8.72 24.88
N SER A 637 -8.55 -8.43 23.60
CA SER A 637 -7.26 -8.01 23.07
C SER A 637 -7.37 -6.88 22.03
N HIS A 638 -6.24 -6.19 21.85
CA HIS A 638 -6.01 -5.14 20.86
C HIS A 638 -4.76 -5.40 20.00
N ILE A 639 -4.24 -6.64 20.01
CA ILE A 639 -3.18 -7.08 19.10
C ILE A 639 -3.73 -7.42 17.71
N ALA A 640 -2.86 -7.56 16.72
CA ALA A 640 -3.20 -8.01 15.36
C ALA A 640 -4.24 -7.11 14.68
N ALA A 641 -4.19 -5.81 14.94
CA ALA A 641 -5.08 -4.83 14.35
C ALA A 641 -4.28 -3.63 13.88
N SER A 642 -4.62 -3.09 12.70
CA SER A 642 -4.08 -1.80 12.28
C SER A 642 -4.82 -0.64 12.95
N ALA A 643 -6.09 -0.87 13.36
CA ALA A 643 -7.01 0.12 13.93
C ALA A 643 -7.83 -0.44 15.10
N ILE A 644 -8.20 0.40 16.07
CA ILE A 644 -8.99 -0.01 17.26
C ILE A 644 -10.30 0.76 17.46
N ASN A 645 -10.32 2.08 17.25
CA ASN A 645 -11.51 2.90 17.49
C ASN A 645 -11.92 3.66 16.23
N GLU A 646 -13.21 3.60 15.90
CA GLU A 646 -13.90 4.60 15.09
C GLU A 646 -14.60 5.55 16.06
N ALA A 647 -14.07 6.75 16.29
CA ALA A 647 -14.61 7.69 17.27
C ALA A 647 -15.44 8.82 16.65
N GLY A 648 -15.66 8.79 15.33
CA GLY A 648 -16.39 9.81 14.60
C GLY A 648 -17.83 9.99 15.07
N HIS A 649 -18.46 8.95 15.62
CA HIS A 649 -19.83 8.97 16.17
C HIS A 649 -19.92 8.29 17.55
N ASN A 650 -21.09 8.35 18.19
CA ASN A 650 -21.36 7.70 19.48
C ASN A 650 -21.89 6.26 19.38
N SER A 651 -22.30 5.86 18.18
CA SER A 651 -22.51 4.48 17.77
C SER A 651 -21.85 4.30 16.42
N THR A 652 -21.16 3.18 16.29
CA THR A 652 -20.43 2.79 15.08
C THR A 652 -20.64 1.29 14.84
N ALA A 653 -21.86 0.81 15.10
CA ALA A 653 -22.18 -0.62 15.09
C ALA A 653 -21.88 -1.28 13.73
N GLU A 654 -21.91 -0.50 12.65
CA GLU A 654 -21.62 -0.93 11.29
C GLU A 654 -20.15 -1.32 11.04
N VAL A 655 -19.19 -0.80 11.83
CA VAL A 655 -17.77 -1.07 11.61
C VAL A 655 -17.38 -2.46 12.12
N SER A 656 -16.35 -3.05 11.52
CA SER A 656 -15.89 -4.41 11.86
C SER A 656 -14.40 -4.48 12.11
N MET A 657 -13.99 -5.08 13.24
CA MET A 657 -12.58 -5.39 13.51
C MET A 657 -11.99 -6.36 12.48
N GLU A 658 -12.82 -7.18 11.82
CA GLU A 658 -12.39 -8.07 10.72
C GLU A 658 -11.87 -7.31 9.50
N ASP A 659 -12.20 -6.02 9.35
CA ASP A 659 -11.70 -5.19 8.26
C ASP A 659 -10.30 -4.63 8.55
N VAL A 660 -9.90 -4.62 9.82
CA VAL A 660 -8.65 -4.01 10.29
C VAL A 660 -7.67 -4.98 10.93
N VAL A 661 -7.86 -6.29 10.72
CA VAL A 661 -6.90 -7.32 11.15
C VAL A 661 -5.55 -7.08 10.45
N ASP A 662 -4.48 -6.93 11.23
CA ASP A 662 -3.10 -6.89 10.75
C ASP A 662 -2.43 -8.24 11.02
N PRO A 663 -2.25 -9.09 9.99
CA PRO A 663 -1.62 -10.40 10.15
C PRO A 663 -0.11 -10.34 10.35
N THR A 664 0.49 -9.15 10.30
CA THR A 664 1.93 -8.93 10.39
C THR A 664 2.38 -8.38 11.74
N ASP A 665 1.47 -8.19 12.69
CA ASP A 665 1.77 -7.76 14.06
C ASP A 665 2.65 -8.79 14.78
N MET A 666 3.86 -8.37 15.17
CA MET A 666 4.82 -9.19 15.91
C MET A 666 4.26 -9.76 17.22
N ASN A 667 3.26 -9.11 17.80
CA ASN A 667 2.62 -9.60 19.02
C ASN A 667 1.89 -10.92 18.81
N ILE A 668 1.48 -11.28 17.58
CA ILE A 668 0.97 -12.64 17.26
C ILE A 668 2.03 -13.70 17.60
N TYR A 669 3.26 -13.53 17.09
CA TYR A 669 4.36 -14.47 17.36
C TYR A 669 4.76 -14.49 18.85
N ARG A 670 4.79 -13.33 19.50
CA ARG A 670 5.09 -13.22 20.94
C ARG A 670 4.02 -13.88 21.82
N ASN A 671 2.76 -13.81 21.42
CA ASN A 671 1.64 -14.44 22.11
C ASN A 671 1.68 -15.97 21.97
N LEU A 672 1.99 -16.48 20.78
CA LEU A 672 2.27 -17.91 20.58
C LEU A 672 3.40 -18.40 21.49
N ALA A 673 4.47 -17.61 21.67
CA ALA A 673 5.56 -17.92 22.59
C ALA A 673 5.14 -17.91 24.09
N GLY A 674 4.01 -17.28 24.40
CA GLY A 674 3.36 -17.31 25.71
C GLY A 674 2.26 -18.37 25.84
N GLY A 675 2.03 -19.21 24.83
CA GLY A 675 0.99 -20.24 24.82
C GLY A 675 -0.42 -19.76 24.45
N VAL A 676 -0.57 -18.53 23.96
CA VAL A 676 -1.85 -17.99 23.48
C VAL A 676 -2.10 -18.43 22.04
N THR A 677 -3.28 -19.00 21.79
CA THR A 677 -3.68 -19.51 20.47
C THR A 677 -4.85 -18.76 19.87
N THR A 678 -5.70 -18.16 20.70
CA THR A 678 -6.94 -17.51 20.28
C THR A 678 -7.13 -16.20 21.02
N VAL A 679 -7.62 -15.18 20.33
CA VAL A 679 -7.98 -13.90 20.94
C VAL A 679 -9.31 -13.40 20.38
N GLN A 680 -10.08 -12.65 21.16
CA GLN A 680 -11.12 -11.79 20.61
C GLN A 680 -10.56 -10.37 20.47
N LEU A 681 -10.42 -9.95 19.22
CA LEU A 681 -10.08 -8.59 18.85
C LEU A 681 -11.33 -7.70 18.92
N LEU A 682 -11.25 -6.67 19.76
CA LEU A 682 -12.39 -5.80 20.07
C LEU A 682 -12.10 -4.36 19.65
N HIS A 683 -13.17 -3.67 19.29
CA HIS A 683 -13.17 -2.22 19.28
C HIS A 683 -12.76 -1.70 20.68
N GLY A 684 -12.16 -0.52 20.73
CA GLY A 684 -11.83 0.14 21.99
C GLY A 684 -13.07 0.66 22.74
N SER A 685 -12.85 1.53 23.72
CA SER A 685 -13.92 2.06 24.60
C SER A 685 -14.28 3.52 24.33
N ALA A 686 -14.05 4.02 23.11
CA ALA A 686 -14.39 5.39 22.73
C ALA A 686 -15.91 5.66 22.67
N ASN A 687 -16.74 4.64 22.42
CA ASN A 687 -18.18 4.78 22.13
C ASN A 687 -19.04 3.90 23.03
N PRO A 688 -20.24 4.35 23.45
CA PRO A 688 -21.24 3.48 24.08
C PRO A 688 -21.51 2.20 23.27
N ILE A 689 -21.75 2.37 21.96
CA ILE A 689 -21.87 1.28 20.99
C ILE A 689 -20.63 1.38 20.09
N GLY A 690 -19.66 0.47 20.26
CA GLY A 690 -18.46 0.41 19.45
C GLY A 690 -18.70 -0.30 18.12
N GLY A 691 -17.72 -1.08 17.68
CA GLY A 691 -17.78 -1.90 16.47
C GLY A 691 -17.89 -3.40 16.74
N ARG A 692 -18.17 -4.15 15.67
CA ARG A 692 -18.22 -5.61 15.67
C ARG A 692 -16.84 -6.21 15.94
N SER A 693 -16.77 -7.25 16.74
CA SER A 693 -15.52 -7.93 17.11
C SER A 693 -15.08 -8.94 16.04
N ALA A 694 -13.80 -9.33 16.08
CA ALA A 694 -13.27 -10.48 15.35
C ALA A 694 -12.72 -11.50 16.34
N ILE A 695 -12.98 -12.80 16.16
CA ILE A 695 -12.30 -13.85 16.92
C ILE A 695 -11.18 -14.38 16.04
N LEU A 696 -9.94 -14.37 16.53
CA LEU A 696 -8.76 -14.72 15.76
C LEU A 696 -8.10 -15.98 16.32
N ARG A 697 -7.60 -16.85 15.43
CA ARG A 697 -6.57 -17.84 15.72
C ARG A 697 -5.23 -17.27 15.29
N LEU A 698 -4.24 -17.28 16.18
CA LEU A 698 -2.95 -16.62 15.99
C LEU A 698 -2.00 -17.38 15.04
N LYS A 699 -2.45 -17.69 13.82
CA LYS A 699 -1.70 -18.42 12.80
C LYS A 699 -0.63 -17.53 12.13
N TRP A 700 0.46 -17.25 12.86
CA TRP A 700 1.56 -16.39 12.38
C TRP A 700 2.01 -16.74 10.96
N GLY A 701 2.01 -15.73 10.08
CA GLY A 701 2.38 -15.87 8.67
C GLY A 701 1.23 -15.94 7.68
N GLU A 702 0.02 -16.33 8.11
CA GLU A 702 -1.17 -16.37 7.25
C GLU A 702 -1.65 -14.96 6.84
N ASN A 703 -2.67 -14.89 5.99
CA ASN A 703 -3.37 -13.64 5.65
C ASN A 703 -4.43 -13.25 6.71
N ALA A 704 -5.01 -12.06 6.60
CA ALA A 704 -5.96 -11.53 7.57
C ALA A 704 -7.21 -12.41 7.71
N GLU A 705 -7.76 -12.88 6.60
CA GLU A 705 -8.95 -13.73 6.55
C GLU A 705 -8.72 -15.09 7.22
N ASP A 706 -7.55 -15.71 7.04
CA ASP A 706 -7.21 -17.02 7.59
C ASP A 706 -6.87 -16.99 9.09
N LEU A 707 -6.61 -15.79 9.64
CA LEU A 707 -6.59 -15.58 11.09
C LEU A 707 -7.98 -15.59 11.70
N ILE A 708 -9.03 -15.22 10.96
CA ILE A 708 -10.41 -15.20 11.48
C ILE A 708 -10.82 -16.65 11.81
N PHE A 709 -11.37 -16.82 13.02
CA PHE A 709 -11.83 -18.12 13.48
C PHE A 709 -13.01 -18.57 12.62
N GLU A 710 -12.83 -19.71 11.93
CA GLU A 710 -13.80 -20.22 10.96
C GLU A 710 -15.22 -20.37 11.56
N ASN A 711 -16.20 -19.73 10.92
CA ASN A 711 -17.61 -19.68 11.38
C ASN A 711 -17.75 -19.15 12.81
N SER A 712 -16.93 -18.15 13.19
CA SER A 712 -16.99 -17.56 14.52
C SER A 712 -18.37 -16.98 14.85
N PRO A 713 -18.85 -17.13 16.09
CA PRO A 713 -20.01 -16.41 16.57
C PRO A 713 -19.83 -14.88 16.42
N LYS A 714 -20.93 -14.17 16.18
CA LYS A 714 -20.91 -12.71 15.97
C LYS A 714 -20.88 -11.98 17.30
N PHE A 715 -19.95 -11.05 17.46
CA PHE A 715 -19.84 -10.19 18.63
C PHE A 715 -19.82 -8.70 18.30
N ILE A 716 -20.12 -7.87 19.29
CA ILE A 716 -19.96 -6.41 19.25
C ILE A 716 -19.49 -5.90 20.61
N LYS A 717 -18.65 -4.86 20.58
CA LYS A 717 -18.17 -4.18 21.78
C LYS A 717 -19.10 -3.04 22.18
N PHE A 718 -19.58 -3.06 23.42
CA PHE A 718 -20.13 -1.88 24.10
C PHE A 718 -19.12 -1.32 25.10
N ALA A 719 -19.30 -0.07 25.52
CA ALA A 719 -18.52 0.50 26.61
C ALA A 719 -19.35 1.41 27.53
N LEU A 720 -18.94 1.42 28.80
CA LEU A 720 -19.51 2.22 29.88
C LEU A 720 -18.42 3.09 30.50
N GLY A 721 -18.73 3.85 31.55
CA GLY A 721 -17.73 4.50 32.38
C GLY A 721 -17.24 5.86 31.87
N GLU A 722 -16.06 6.24 32.33
CA GLU A 722 -15.46 7.56 32.10
C GLU A 722 -15.09 7.83 30.64
N ASN A 723 -14.77 6.77 29.89
CA ASN A 723 -14.28 6.83 28.51
C ASN A 723 -15.36 7.30 27.54
N VAL A 724 -16.54 6.67 27.57
CA VAL A 724 -17.62 6.94 26.61
C VAL A 724 -18.32 8.29 26.81
N LYS A 725 -18.25 8.84 28.03
CA LYS A 725 -18.67 10.23 28.31
C LYS A 725 -17.54 11.24 28.11
N GLN A 726 -16.39 10.81 27.59
CA GLN A 726 -15.25 11.64 27.19
C GLN A 726 -14.76 12.58 28.31
N SER A 727 -14.69 12.11 29.56
CA SER A 727 -14.44 12.97 30.74
C SER A 727 -13.10 13.73 30.73
N ASN A 728 -12.13 13.22 29.98
CA ASN A 728 -10.79 13.81 29.85
C ASN A 728 -10.54 14.42 28.46
N TRP A 729 -11.56 14.51 27.61
CA TRP A 729 -11.41 15.04 26.25
C TRP A 729 -11.83 16.51 26.26
N GLY A 730 -11.06 17.38 25.62
CA GLY A 730 -11.24 18.84 25.71
C GLY A 730 -12.53 19.39 25.08
N SER A 731 -13.30 18.56 24.36
CA SER A 731 -14.57 18.93 23.73
C SER A 731 -15.78 18.38 24.50
N ARG A 732 -16.85 19.17 24.55
CA ARG A 732 -18.15 18.79 25.14
C ARG A 732 -19.29 18.81 24.12
N SER A 733 -18.98 18.82 22.83
CA SER A 733 -19.99 18.94 21.76
C SER A 733 -20.68 17.62 21.42
N ARG A 734 -20.09 16.47 21.78
CA ARG A 734 -20.64 15.13 21.51
C ARG A 734 -21.52 14.63 22.66
N PHE A 735 -22.72 14.18 22.36
CA PHE A 735 -23.54 13.40 23.30
C PHE A 735 -23.09 11.91 23.29
N PRO A 736 -22.94 11.22 24.45
CA PRO A 736 -23.28 11.64 25.80
C PRO A 736 -22.10 12.26 26.59
N GLN A 737 -22.41 13.10 27.59
CA GLN A 737 -21.41 13.70 28.52
C GLN A 737 -21.64 13.26 29.99
N THR A 738 -22.56 12.34 30.22
CA THR A 738 -22.92 11.83 31.56
C THR A 738 -23.30 10.35 31.49
N ARG A 739 -23.25 9.63 32.62
CA ARG A 739 -23.70 8.23 32.72
C ARG A 739 -25.19 8.05 32.38
N MET A 740 -26.03 9.02 32.75
CA MET A 740 -27.45 9.04 32.35
C MET A 740 -27.61 9.18 30.84
N GLY A 741 -26.74 9.97 30.20
CA GLY A 741 -26.71 10.09 28.74
C GLY A 741 -26.32 8.76 28.07
N VAL A 742 -25.43 7.98 28.67
CA VAL A 742 -25.05 6.64 28.16
C VAL A 742 -26.24 5.69 28.15
N GLU A 743 -27.03 5.64 29.23
CA GLU A 743 -28.28 4.87 29.28
C GLU A 743 -29.26 5.31 28.18
N GLN A 744 -29.39 6.61 27.97
CA GLN A 744 -30.25 7.17 26.94
C GLN A 744 -29.78 6.82 25.52
N VAL A 745 -28.47 6.76 25.26
CA VAL A 745 -27.93 6.32 23.96
C VAL A 745 -28.40 4.89 23.66
N PHE A 746 -28.20 3.94 24.57
CA PHE A 746 -28.66 2.57 24.34
C PHE A 746 -30.17 2.50 24.11
N THR A 747 -30.94 3.20 24.93
CA THR A 747 -32.41 3.23 24.80
C THR A 747 -32.87 3.79 23.45
N ASP A 748 -32.26 4.88 22.98
CA ASP A 748 -32.56 5.48 21.67
C ASP A 748 -32.26 4.51 20.51
N TYR A 749 -31.02 3.99 20.48
CA TYR A 749 -30.55 3.13 19.40
C TYR A 749 -31.35 1.82 19.29
N PHE A 750 -31.68 1.17 20.41
CA PHE A 750 -32.50 -0.04 20.37
C PHE A 750 -33.98 0.22 20.07
N THR A 751 -34.50 1.41 20.40
CA THR A 751 -35.83 1.82 19.95
C THR A 751 -35.85 1.99 18.43
N ARG A 752 -34.87 2.70 17.87
CA ARG A 752 -34.70 2.87 16.42
C ARG A 752 -34.49 1.54 15.70
N ALA A 753 -33.73 0.61 16.29
CA ALA A 753 -33.54 -0.72 15.72
C ALA A 753 -34.85 -1.52 15.64
N ARG A 754 -35.74 -1.42 16.66
CA ARG A 754 -37.08 -2.03 16.59
C ARG A 754 -37.94 -1.41 15.49
N GLU A 755 -37.94 -0.07 15.39
CA GLU A 755 -38.65 0.64 14.31
C GLU A 755 -38.13 0.26 12.92
N TYR A 756 -36.81 0.18 12.79
CA TYR A 756 -36.12 -0.27 11.57
C TYR A 756 -36.52 -1.70 11.19
N GLU A 757 -36.56 -2.62 12.16
CA GLU A 757 -36.95 -4.00 11.89
C GLU A 757 -38.40 -4.11 11.41
N GLU A 758 -39.32 -3.37 12.04
CA GLU A 758 -40.73 -3.35 11.63
C GLU A 758 -40.92 -2.72 10.25
N ALA A 759 -40.18 -1.64 9.94
CA ALA A 759 -40.18 -1.04 8.61
C ALA A 759 -39.66 -2.03 7.54
N ARG A 760 -38.56 -2.74 7.83
CA ARG A 760 -37.99 -3.77 6.96
C ARG A 760 -38.94 -4.96 6.71
N LYS A 761 -39.74 -5.35 7.72
CA LYS A 761 -40.75 -6.42 7.57
C LYS A 761 -41.92 -6.00 6.69
N THR A 762 -42.25 -4.69 6.65
CA THR A 762 -43.43 -4.16 5.97
C THR A 762 -43.16 -3.68 4.54
N ASP A 763 -41.96 -3.19 4.25
CA ASP A 763 -41.53 -2.77 2.92
C ASP A 763 -40.33 -3.59 2.42
N LYS A 764 -40.51 -4.29 1.30
CA LYS A 764 -39.43 -5.07 0.65
C LYS A 764 -38.38 -4.20 -0.02
N ASP A 765 -38.70 -2.94 -0.30
CA ASP A 765 -37.82 -1.97 -0.95
C ASP A 765 -37.22 -0.95 0.03
N PHE A 766 -37.22 -1.29 1.32
CA PHE A 766 -36.70 -0.47 2.41
C PHE A 766 -35.19 -0.19 2.28
N ARG A 767 -34.74 0.99 2.75
CA ARG A 767 -33.31 1.35 2.75
C ARG A 767 -32.58 0.47 3.77
N LYS A 768 -31.56 -0.25 3.29
CA LYS A 768 -30.69 -1.02 4.19
C LYS A 768 -29.74 -0.09 4.94
N ASP A 769 -29.69 -0.20 6.25
CA ASP A 769 -28.81 0.60 7.12
C ASP A 769 -27.96 -0.37 7.96
N LEU A 770 -26.65 -0.41 7.71
CA LEU A 770 -25.76 -1.40 8.31
C LEU A 770 -25.62 -1.23 9.83
N GLU A 771 -25.78 -0.02 10.35
CA GLU A 771 -25.76 0.25 11.79
C GLU A 771 -27.00 -0.38 12.43
N MET A 772 -28.18 -0.09 11.89
CA MET A 772 -29.43 -0.64 12.42
C MET A 772 -29.55 -2.15 12.22
N GLU A 773 -29.10 -2.68 11.08
CA GLU A 773 -29.03 -4.13 10.84
C GLU A 773 -28.22 -4.83 11.92
N THR A 774 -27.08 -4.26 12.31
CA THR A 774 -26.23 -4.82 13.36
C THR A 774 -26.92 -4.79 14.73
N LEU A 775 -27.68 -3.74 15.05
CA LEU A 775 -28.43 -3.67 16.31
C LEU A 775 -29.63 -4.63 16.33
N VAL A 776 -30.28 -4.84 15.18
CA VAL A 776 -31.36 -5.84 15.06
C VAL A 776 -30.82 -7.26 15.27
N GLU A 777 -29.62 -7.58 14.80
CA GLU A 777 -28.97 -8.86 15.10
C GLU A 777 -28.83 -9.10 16.63
N ILE A 778 -28.61 -8.04 17.42
CA ILE A 778 -28.56 -8.15 18.89
C ILE A 778 -29.96 -8.43 19.47
N LEU A 779 -30.98 -7.68 19.03
CA LEU A 779 -32.37 -7.89 19.46
C LEU A 779 -32.85 -9.33 19.17
N ASN A 780 -32.37 -9.92 18.08
CA ASN A 780 -32.70 -11.28 17.67
C ASN A 780 -31.76 -12.35 18.22
N SER A 781 -30.84 -11.99 19.13
CA SER A 781 -29.84 -12.92 19.71
C SER A 781 -28.92 -13.60 18.68
N GLU A 782 -28.73 -12.96 17.53
CA GLU A 782 -27.80 -13.40 16.47
C GLU A 782 -26.39 -12.81 16.66
N ARG A 783 -26.27 -11.77 17.49
CA ARG A 783 -25.01 -11.10 17.84
C ARG A 783 -24.90 -10.86 19.35
N PHE A 784 -23.78 -11.26 19.93
CA PHE A 784 -23.52 -11.18 21.36
C PHE A 784 -22.77 -9.89 21.74
N VAL A 785 -23.05 -9.37 22.94
CA VAL A 785 -22.46 -8.13 23.44
C VAL A 785 -21.36 -8.42 24.47
N SER A 786 -20.14 -7.99 24.17
CA SER A 786 -19.05 -7.85 25.16
C SER A 786 -18.98 -6.37 25.59
N ALA A 787 -19.19 -6.08 26.87
CA ALA A 787 -19.32 -4.70 27.37
C ALA A 787 -18.15 -4.32 28.28
N HIS A 788 -17.36 -3.32 27.90
CA HIS A 788 -16.36 -2.69 28.77
C HIS A 788 -17.05 -2.04 29.96
N SER A 789 -16.65 -2.43 31.17
CA SER A 789 -17.30 -1.99 32.40
C SER A 789 -16.35 -2.00 33.60
N TYR A 790 -16.60 -1.11 34.55
CA TYR A 790 -15.85 -1.09 35.82
C TYR A 790 -16.78 -1.06 37.02
N VAL A 791 -17.68 -0.08 37.10
CA VAL A 791 -18.46 0.22 38.30
C VAL A 791 -19.80 -0.50 38.31
N GLN A 792 -20.19 -1.02 39.48
CA GLN A 792 -21.41 -1.79 39.72
C GLN A 792 -22.71 -1.13 39.23
N SER A 793 -22.80 0.20 39.33
CA SER A 793 -24.02 0.95 38.99
C SER A 793 -24.30 0.93 37.49
N GLU A 794 -23.25 0.99 36.67
CA GLU A 794 -23.36 0.96 35.22
C GLU A 794 -23.57 -0.47 34.70
N ILE A 795 -22.93 -1.46 35.33
CA ILE A 795 -23.18 -2.89 35.05
C ILE A 795 -24.66 -3.21 35.29
N ASN A 796 -25.19 -2.80 36.44
CA ASN A 796 -26.61 -3.00 36.77
C ASN A 796 -27.56 -2.22 35.86
N MET A 797 -27.17 -1.01 35.42
CA MET A 797 -27.95 -0.23 34.46
C MET A 797 -28.04 -0.96 33.11
N LEU A 798 -26.90 -1.39 32.55
CA LEU A 798 -26.88 -2.00 31.23
C LEU A 798 -27.66 -3.33 31.20
N MET A 799 -27.58 -4.15 32.25
CA MET A 799 -28.39 -5.38 32.37
C MET A 799 -29.89 -5.08 32.28
N LYS A 800 -30.37 -4.02 32.97
CA LYS A 800 -31.78 -3.62 32.95
C LYS A 800 -32.21 -3.05 31.60
N VAL A 801 -31.35 -2.26 30.95
CA VAL A 801 -31.61 -1.77 29.60
C VAL A 801 -31.76 -2.96 28.65
N ALA A 802 -30.82 -3.92 28.68
CA ALA A 802 -30.89 -5.11 27.83
C ALA A 802 -32.19 -5.91 28.05
N GLU A 803 -32.59 -6.11 29.31
CA GLU A 803 -33.84 -6.78 29.68
C GLU A 803 -35.08 -6.05 29.15
N ASN A 804 -35.11 -4.71 29.19
CA ASN A 804 -36.23 -3.93 28.64
C ASN A 804 -36.37 -4.05 27.12
N PHE A 805 -35.30 -4.42 26.43
CA PHE A 805 -35.28 -4.66 24.98
C PHE A 805 -35.26 -6.14 24.63
N ASP A 806 -35.49 -7.03 25.60
CA ASP A 806 -35.60 -8.48 25.45
C ASP A 806 -34.33 -9.18 24.95
N PHE A 807 -33.14 -8.63 25.26
CA PHE A 807 -31.85 -9.28 25.01
C PHE A 807 -31.00 -9.38 26.29
N ARG A 808 -29.87 -10.09 26.20
CA ARG A 808 -28.93 -10.28 27.33
C ARG A 808 -27.54 -9.78 26.99
N ILE A 809 -26.84 -9.27 28.00
CA ILE A 809 -25.40 -9.01 27.92
C ILE A 809 -24.66 -10.32 28.09
N ASN A 810 -23.78 -10.65 27.15
CA ASN A 810 -23.04 -11.92 27.15
C ASN A 810 -21.88 -11.87 28.14
N THR A 811 -21.04 -10.83 28.03
CA THR A 811 -19.83 -10.70 28.85
C THR A 811 -19.62 -9.26 29.26
N PHE A 812 -19.37 -9.05 30.55
CA PHE A 812 -18.80 -7.80 31.04
C PHE A 812 -17.28 -7.95 31.12
N THR A 813 -16.57 -7.08 30.42
CA THR A 813 -15.10 -7.07 30.32
C THR A 813 -14.49 -6.01 31.24
N HIS A 814 -13.28 -6.28 31.71
CA HIS A 814 -12.58 -5.65 32.85
C HIS A 814 -13.31 -5.84 34.19
N ILE A 815 -14.59 -5.46 34.25
CA ILE A 815 -15.57 -5.72 35.32
C ILE A 815 -15.02 -5.70 36.75
N LEU A 816 -14.23 -4.68 37.08
CA LEU A 816 -13.46 -4.66 38.35
C LEU A 816 -14.32 -4.62 39.62
N GLU A 817 -15.60 -4.21 39.53
CA GLU A 817 -16.59 -4.33 40.60
C GLU A 817 -17.62 -5.46 40.40
N GLY A 818 -17.32 -6.45 39.54
CA GLY A 818 -18.19 -7.59 39.28
C GLY A 818 -18.59 -8.35 40.56
N TYR A 819 -17.67 -8.47 41.51
CA TYR A 819 -17.91 -9.05 42.84
C TYR A 819 -19.08 -8.42 43.61
N LYS A 820 -19.41 -7.14 43.34
CA LYS A 820 -20.52 -6.45 44.00
C LYS A 820 -21.89 -6.77 43.38
N VAL A 821 -21.91 -7.34 42.17
CA VAL A 821 -23.12 -7.61 41.37
C VAL A 821 -23.20 -9.03 40.83
N ALA A 822 -22.33 -9.93 41.29
CA ALA A 822 -22.25 -11.31 40.81
C ALA A 822 -23.59 -12.08 40.97
N ASP A 823 -24.37 -11.80 42.01
CA ASP A 823 -25.72 -12.32 42.21
C ASP A 823 -26.66 -11.95 41.04
N LYS A 824 -26.65 -10.68 40.65
CA LYS A 824 -27.48 -10.13 39.56
C LYS A 824 -26.98 -10.60 38.20
N MET A 825 -25.66 -10.69 38.01
CA MET A 825 -25.09 -11.25 36.79
C MET A 825 -25.54 -12.70 36.59
N LYS A 826 -25.61 -13.49 37.67
CA LYS A 826 -26.03 -14.89 37.61
C LYS A 826 -27.50 -14.99 37.20
N GLU A 827 -28.37 -14.14 37.74
CA GLU A 827 -29.77 -14.04 37.36
C GLU A 827 -29.95 -13.58 35.91
N HIS A 828 -29.14 -12.61 35.47
CA HIS A 828 -29.16 -12.11 34.09
C HIS A 828 -28.62 -13.12 33.08
N GLY A 829 -27.68 -13.98 33.49
CA GLY A 829 -26.97 -14.92 32.63
C GLY A 829 -25.68 -14.36 32.00
N ALA A 830 -25.14 -13.26 32.54
CA ALA A 830 -23.89 -12.67 32.05
C ALA A 830 -22.65 -13.36 32.63
N GLY A 831 -21.61 -13.53 31.79
CA GLY A 831 -20.26 -13.86 32.21
C GLY A 831 -19.43 -12.63 32.59
N GLY A 832 -18.24 -12.87 33.16
CA GLY A 832 -17.31 -11.81 33.55
C GLY A 832 -15.87 -12.12 33.15
N SER A 833 -15.21 -11.17 32.51
CA SER A 833 -13.81 -11.25 32.08
C SER A 833 -13.06 -10.08 32.72
N THR A 834 -12.13 -10.35 33.62
CA THR A 834 -11.56 -9.32 34.52
C THR A 834 -10.04 -9.31 34.55
N PHE A 835 -9.45 -8.22 35.04
CA PHE A 835 -8.04 -8.22 35.38
C PHE A 835 -7.80 -8.92 36.71
N SER A 836 -6.65 -9.59 36.82
CA SER A 836 -6.27 -10.26 38.07
C SER A 836 -5.86 -9.23 39.15
N ASP A 837 -5.08 -8.21 38.77
CA ASP A 837 -4.59 -7.16 39.68
C ASP A 837 -4.26 -5.79 39.06
N TRP A 838 -4.85 -5.46 37.90
CA TRP A 838 -4.65 -4.15 37.24
C TRP A 838 -5.73 -3.12 37.65
N TRP A 839 -5.37 -2.14 38.49
CA TRP A 839 -6.31 -1.11 38.99
C TRP A 839 -5.63 0.20 39.47
N ALA A 840 -6.41 1.11 40.07
CA ALA A 840 -6.00 2.41 40.64
C ALA A 840 -5.33 3.43 39.68
N TYR A 841 -5.51 3.27 38.36
CA TYR A 841 -5.05 4.24 37.34
C TYR A 841 -6.15 5.23 36.90
N LYS A 842 -7.40 5.01 37.32
CA LYS A 842 -8.56 5.91 37.15
C LYS A 842 -9.43 5.89 38.41
N TYR A 843 -10.33 6.87 38.53
CA TYR A 843 -11.24 6.92 39.68
C TYR A 843 -12.24 5.75 39.69
N GLU A 844 -12.78 5.39 38.52
CA GLU A 844 -13.72 4.25 38.37
C GLU A 844 -13.13 2.86 38.69
N VAL A 845 -11.82 2.75 38.92
CA VAL A 845 -11.13 1.48 39.23
C VAL A 845 -10.54 1.45 40.64
N ASN A 846 -10.92 2.38 41.52
CA ASN A 846 -10.37 2.48 42.88
C ASN A 846 -10.78 1.32 43.82
N ASP A 847 -11.96 0.75 43.60
CA ASP A 847 -12.54 -0.29 44.46
C ASP A 847 -12.27 -1.73 43.94
N ALA A 848 -11.36 -1.85 42.97
CA ALA A 848 -10.93 -3.14 42.44
C ALA A 848 -10.15 -3.94 43.49
N ILE A 849 -10.35 -5.25 43.50
CA ILE A 849 -9.69 -6.16 44.44
C ILE A 849 -9.24 -7.44 43.72
N PRO A 850 -8.16 -8.10 44.15
CA PRO A 850 -7.68 -9.33 43.51
C PRO A 850 -8.62 -10.52 43.72
N PHE A 851 -9.60 -10.38 44.63
CA PHE A 851 -10.63 -11.37 44.92
C PHE A 851 -11.81 -11.30 43.93
N ASN A 852 -11.82 -10.37 42.98
CA ASN A 852 -12.95 -10.19 42.06
C ASN A 852 -13.30 -11.48 41.29
N ALA A 853 -12.33 -12.06 40.58
CA ALA A 853 -12.51 -13.31 39.86
C ALA A 853 -12.90 -14.49 40.80
N PRO A 854 -12.20 -14.74 41.92
CA PRO A 854 -12.60 -15.77 42.88
C PRO A 854 -14.03 -15.63 43.41
N ILE A 855 -14.48 -14.41 43.72
CA ILE A 855 -15.84 -14.16 44.22
C ILE A 855 -16.86 -14.45 43.12
N MET A 856 -16.65 -13.93 41.91
CA MET A 856 -17.55 -14.21 40.77
C MET A 856 -17.64 -15.72 40.48
N HIS A 857 -16.50 -16.42 40.44
CA HIS A 857 -16.43 -17.87 40.28
C HIS A 857 -17.23 -18.61 41.36
N SER A 858 -17.08 -18.21 42.63
CA SER A 858 -17.81 -18.82 43.75
C SER A 858 -19.33 -18.65 43.68
N GLN A 859 -19.81 -17.61 42.98
CA GLN A 859 -21.24 -17.38 42.70
C GLN A 859 -21.72 -18.14 41.45
N GLY A 860 -20.86 -18.91 40.80
CA GLY A 860 -21.18 -19.70 39.62
C GLY A 860 -21.26 -18.86 38.34
N ILE A 861 -20.59 -17.70 38.28
CA ILE A 861 -20.40 -16.94 37.05
C ILE A 861 -19.31 -17.62 36.21
N VAL A 862 -19.48 -17.64 34.90
CA VAL A 862 -18.38 -18.02 33.99
C VAL A 862 -17.36 -16.87 34.02
N THR A 863 -16.23 -17.11 34.68
CA THR A 863 -15.22 -16.09 34.97
C THR A 863 -13.95 -16.32 34.18
N ALA A 864 -13.49 -15.30 33.46
CA ALA A 864 -12.23 -15.30 32.72
C ALA A 864 -11.28 -14.20 33.20
N ILE A 865 -10.00 -14.34 32.86
CA ILE A 865 -8.97 -13.29 33.00
C ILE A 865 -8.54 -12.84 31.61
N ASN A 866 -8.57 -11.52 31.36
CA ASN A 866 -8.17 -10.91 30.10
C ASN A 866 -6.94 -10.01 30.24
N SER A 867 -6.30 -9.69 29.11
CA SER A 867 -5.07 -8.90 29.13
C SER A 867 -5.28 -7.40 28.92
N ASP A 868 -6.05 -6.99 27.90
CA ASP A 868 -6.10 -5.60 27.38
C ASP A 868 -4.70 -5.01 27.05
N ASP A 869 -3.66 -5.86 26.94
CA ASP A 869 -2.27 -5.45 26.78
C ASP A 869 -1.44 -6.55 26.11
N ALA A 870 -0.63 -6.16 25.12
CA ALA A 870 0.15 -7.09 24.30
C ALA A 870 1.25 -7.84 25.06
N GLU A 871 1.76 -7.27 26.16
CA GLU A 871 2.80 -7.89 26.99
C GLU A 871 2.19 -8.78 28.09
N MET A 872 1.06 -8.39 28.65
CA MET A 872 0.29 -9.18 29.61
C MET A 872 -0.35 -10.40 28.95
N SER A 873 -0.80 -10.28 27.70
CA SER A 873 -1.46 -11.37 26.97
C SER A 873 -0.59 -12.62 26.89
N ARG A 874 0.72 -12.47 26.65
CA ARG A 874 1.69 -13.58 26.65
C ARG A 874 2.05 -14.11 28.05
N ARG A 875 1.41 -13.61 29.11
CA ARG A 875 1.61 -14.00 30.52
C ARG A 875 0.29 -14.33 31.23
N LEU A 876 -0.81 -14.53 30.49
CA LEU A 876 -2.11 -14.85 31.07
C LEU A 876 -2.09 -16.10 31.97
N ASN A 877 -1.18 -17.03 31.75
CA ASN A 877 -0.94 -18.15 32.66
C ASN A 877 -0.52 -17.69 34.09
N GLN A 878 0.30 -16.65 34.18
CA GLN A 878 0.70 -16.04 35.45
C GLN A 878 -0.44 -15.22 36.06
N GLU A 879 -1.24 -14.57 35.22
CA GLU A 879 -2.43 -13.83 35.65
C GLU A 879 -3.49 -14.76 36.27
N ALA A 880 -3.72 -15.93 35.66
CA ALA A 880 -4.54 -16.99 36.23
C ALA A 880 -4.03 -17.47 37.60
N ALA A 881 -2.71 -17.67 37.74
CA ALA A 881 -2.08 -18.15 38.97
C ALA A 881 -2.32 -17.23 40.18
N LYS A 882 -2.54 -15.93 39.96
CA LYS A 882 -2.87 -14.97 41.03
C LYS A 882 -4.21 -15.31 41.71
N SER A 883 -5.15 -15.94 41.01
CA SER A 883 -6.43 -16.38 41.60
C SER A 883 -6.24 -17.51 42.62
N VAL A 884 -5.23 -18.36 42.42
CA VAL A 884 -4.80 -19.37 43.41
C VAL A 884 -4.25 -18.67 44.65
N LYS A 885 -3.34 -17.71 44.46
CA LYS A 885 -2.68 -16.98 45.54
C LYS A 885 -3.64 -16.17 46.40
N TYR A 886 -4.52 -15.36 45.79
CA TYR A 886 -5.38 -14.44 46.53
C TYR A 886 -6.68 -15.12 46.96
N GLY A 887 -7.35 -15.85 46.07
CA GLY A 887 -8.70 -16.39 46.31
C GLY A 887 -8.77 -17.84 46.73
N GLY A 888 -7.65 -18.57 46.77
CA GLY A 888 -7.65 -20.01 47.05
C GLY A 888 -8.39 -20.84 46.00
N VAL A 889 -8.51 -20.32 44.77
CA VAL A 889 -9.06 -21.08 43.63
C VAL A 889 -8.14 -22.27 43.36
N SER A 890 -8.70 -23.44 43.03
CA SER A 890 -7.89 -24.61 42.66
C SER A 890 -7.05 -24.30 41.41
N GLU A 891 -5.90 -24.95 41.27
CA GLU A 891 -5.06 -24.73 40.08
C GLU A 891 -5.83 -25.06 38.78
N GLU A 892 -6.64 -26.13 38.80
CA GLU A 892 -7.46 -26.54 37.67
C GLU A 892 -8.49 -25.47 37.30
N ASP A 893 -9.22 -24.90 38.27
CA ASP A 893 -10.20 -23.84 38.00
C ASP A 893 -9.53 -22.51 37.61
N ALA A 894 -8.38 -22.21 38.20
CA ALA A 894 -7.60 -21.03 37.81
C ALA A 894 -7.15 -21.14 36.36
N TRP A 895 -6.72 -22.32 35.91
CA TRP A 895 -6.36 -22.55 34.51
C TRP A 895 -7.55 -22.35 33.57
N LYS A 896 -8.77 -22.79 33.97
CA LYS A 896 -10.01 -22.55 33.20
C LYS A 896 -10.27 -21.06 32.96
N PHE A 897 -9.80 -20.14 33.81
CA PHE A 897 -10.01 -18.70 33.62
C PHE A 897 -9.34 -18.13 32.36
N VAL A 898 -8.35 -18.84 31.79
CA VAL A 898 -7.64 -18.40 30.57
C VAL A 898 -7.76 -19.42 29.43
N THR A 899 -8.60 -20.43 29.58
CA THR A 899 -8.82 -21.48 28.55
C THR A 899 -10.31 -21.77 28.35
N LEU A 900 -10.93 -22.60 29.18
CA LEU A 900 -12.29 -23.09 28.98
C LEU A 900 -13.34 -22.01 29.21
N ASN A 901 -13.16 -21.14 30.21
CA ASN A 901 -14.12 -20.08 30.51
C ASN A 901 -14.16 -19.02 29.39
N PRO A 902 -13.04 -18.46 28.91
CA PRO A 902 -13.08 -17.59 27.74
C PRO A 902 -13.62 -18.30 26.48
N ALA A 903 -13.36 -19.61 26.29
CA ALA A 903 -13.99 -20.37 25.20
C ALA A 903 -15.53 -20.37 25.31
N LYS A 904 -16.07 -20.56 26.51
CA LYS A 904 -17.52 -20.53 26.79
C LYS A 904 -18.11 -19.13 26.59
N LEU A 905 -17.41 -18.09 27.04
CA LEU A 905 -17.83 -16.70 26.83
C LEU A 905 -17.90 -16.37 25.34
N LEU A 906 -16.99 -16.93 24.55
CA LEU A 906 -16.92 -16.73 23.10
C LEU A 906 -17.77 -17.73 22.30
N HIS A 907 -18.49 -18.66 22.94
CA HIS A 907 -19.27 -19.74 22.31
C HIS A 907 -18.47 -20.59 21.31
N ILE A 908 -17.21 -20.90 21.66
CA ILE A 908 -16.30 -21.75 20.87
C ILE A 908 -15.75 -22.94 21.70
N ASP A 909 -16.34 -23.20 22.86
CA ASP A 909 -15.95 -24.26 23.78
C ASP A 909 -16.30 -25.67 23.28
N ASP A 910 -17.04 -25.81 22.19
CA ASP A 910 -17.18 -27.08 21.48
C ASP A 910 -15.90 -27.46 20.71
N ARG A 911 -15.10 -26.46 20.32
CA ARG A 911 -13.90 -26.63 19.50
C ARG A 911 -12.58 -26.51 20.27
N VAL A 912 -12.49 -25.60 21.24
CA VAL A 912 -11.23 -25.26 21.94
C VAL A 912 -11.43 -25.14 23.46
N GLY A 913 -10.40 -24.70 24.19
CA GLY A 913 -10.44 -24.41 25.64
C GLY A 913 -10.25 -25.62 26.57
N SER A 914 -10.21 -26.84 26.04
CA SER A 914 -9.97 -28.07 26.80
C SER A 914 -9.32 -29.16 25.92
N ILE A 915 -8.72 -30.17 26.54
CA ILE A 915 -8.16 -31.33 25.84
C ILE A 915 -9.18 -32.46 25.87
N LYS A 916 -9.92 -32.62 24.78
CA LYS A 916 -10.96 -33.64 24.61
C LYS A 916 -10.92 -34.22 23.20
N THR A 917 -11.15 -35.51 23.06
CA THR A 917 -11.22 -36.16 21.73
C THR A 917 -12.25 -35.48 20.84
N GLY A 918 -11.86 -35.14 19.61
CA GLY A 918 -12.70 -34.47 18.61
C GLY A 918 -12.53 -32.94 18.53
N LYS A 919 -12.02 -32.32 19.60
CA LYS A 919 -11.68 -30.88 19.63
C LYS A 919 -10.49 -30.57 18.73
N ASP A 920 -10.38 -29.30 18.34
CA ASP A 920 -9.27 -28.82 17.56
C ASP A 920 -7.98 -28.88 18.39
N ALA A 921 -6.88 -29.29 17.76
CA ALA A 921 -5.60 -29.47 18.44
C ALA A 921 -4.86 -28.13 18.62
N ASP A 922 -5.48 -27.24 19.39
CA ASP A 922 -4.91 -25.99 19.86
C ASP A 922 -4.27 -26.27 21.24
N LEU A 923 -2.99 -26.61 21.24
CA LEU A 923 -2.30 -27.22 22.38
C LEU A 923 -0.98 -26.51 22.69
N VAL A 924 -0.59 -26.52 23.97
CA VAL A 924 0.69 -25.97 24.44
C VAL A 924 1.41 -27.01 25.28
N LEU A 925 2.66 -27.29 24.92
CA LEU A 925 3.57 -28.09 25.72
C LEU A 925 4.43 -27.15 26.58
N TRP A 926 4.36 -27.29 27.89
CA TRP A 926 5.07 -26.48 28.86
C TRP A 926 6.23 -27.24 29.50
N SER A 927 7.31 -26.53 29.79
CA SER A 927 8.49 -27.09 30.47
C SER A 927 8.27 -27.45 31.93
N ASP A 928 7.22 -26.92 32.56
CA ASP A 928 6.87 -27.05 33.99
C ASP A 928 5.36 -26.77 34.16
N ASN A 929 4.83 -26.81 35.39
CA ASN A 929 3.44 -26.45 35.69
C ASN A 929 3.08 -25.09 35.05
N PRO A 930 2.05 -25.00 34.19
CA PRO A 930 1.74 -23.80 33.42
C PRO A 930 1.47 -22.55 34.29
N LEU A 931 1.06 -22.70 35.54
CA LEU A 931 0.82 -21.58 36.46
C LEU A 931 2.11 -21.07 37.15
N SER A 932 3.25 -21.73 36.93
CA SER A 932 4.56 -21.32 37.45
C SER A 932 5.14 -20.14 36.66
N ILE A 933 5.78 -19.21 37.35
CA ILE A 933 6.56 -18.13 36.72
C ILE A 933 7.80 -18.63 35.97
N TYR A 934 8.22 -19.88 36.21
CA TYR A 934 9.36 -20.51 35.55
C TYR A 934 8.96 -21.31 34.30
N ALA A 935 7.65 -21.55 34.11
CA ALA A 935 7.16 -22.30 32.96
C ALA A 935 7.40 -21.55 31.66
N LYS A 936 7.84 -22.28 30.64
CA LYS A 936 8.01 -21.79 29.28
C LYS A 936 7.19 -22.65 28.35
N ALA A 937 6.45 -22.03 27.43
CA ALA A 937 5.88 -22.74 26.31
C ALA A 937 7.04 -23.25 25.45
N GLU A 938 7.17 -24.57 25.31
CA GLU A 938 8.15 -25.17 24.42
C GLU A 938 7.61 -25.29 23.00
N LYS A 939 6.31 -25.58 22.87
CA LYS A 939 5.60 -25.68 21.59
C LYS A 939 4.17 -25.17 21.74
N THR A 940 3.72 -24.42 20.74
CA THR A 940 2.33 -23.93 20.64
C THR A 940 1.77 -24.34 19.28
N LEU A 941 0.66 -25.07 19.32
CA LEU A 941 -0.01 -25.64 18.17
C LEU A 941 -1.36 -24.97 17.96
N ILE A 942 -1.73 -24.80 16.71
CA ILE A 942 -3.09 -24.42 16.29
C ILE A 942 -3.51 -25.41 15.21
N GLN A 943 -4.64 -26.09 15.41
CA GLN A 943 -5.13 -27.15 14.54
C GLN A 943 -4.04 -28.17 14.19
N GLY A 944 -3.24 -28.58 15.17
CA GLY A 944 -2.16 -29.56 15.01
C GLY A 944 -0.93 -29.08 14.23
N LYS A 945 -0.89 -27.84 13.76
CA LYS A 945 0.29 -27.21 13.15
C LYS A 945 1.13 -26.51 14.23
N VAL A 946 2.45 -26.71 14.21
CA VAL A 946 3.37 -26.07 15.18
C VAL A 946 3.72 -24.66 14.71
N PHE A 947 3.08 -23.64 15.28
CA PHE A 947 3.36 -22.23 14.96
C PHE A 947 4.48 -21.64 15.82
N PHE A 948 4.72 -22.19 17.01
CA PHE A 948 5.89 -21.83 17.83
C PHE A 948 6.59 -23.09 18.34
N ASP A 949 7.92 -23.07 18.29
CA ASP A 949 8.81 -24.10 18.83
C ASP A 949 10.08 -23.40 19.33
N ILE A 950 10.39 -23.54 20.63
CA ILE A 950 11.51 -22.82 21.27
C ILE A 950 12.87 -23.17 20.64
N GLU A 951 13.05 -24.38 20.08
CA GLU A 951 14.28 -24.75 19.39
C GLU A 951 14.33 -24.20 17.97
N LYS A 952 13.17 -24.05 17.30
CA LYS A 952 13.08 -23.36 16.01
C LYS A 952 13.31 -21.86 16.18
N ASP A 953 12.79 -21.26 17.24
CA ASP A 953 13.01 -19.85 17.57
C ASP A 953 14.49 -19.51 17.73
N LYS A 954 15.26 -20.35 18.43
CA LYS A 954 16.73 -20.19 18.53
C LYS A 954 17.41 -20.18 17.16
N LYS A 955 17.04 -21.12 16.28
CA LYS A 955 17.57 -21.18 14.90
C LYS A 955 17.16 -19.96 14.08
N LEU A 956 15.90 -19.52 14.21
CA LEU A 956 15.42 -18.31 13.53
C LEU A 956 16.22 -17.07 13.93
N ARG A 957 16.63 -16.93 15.20
CA ARG A 957 17.48 -15.81 15.63
C ARG A 957 18.86 -15.85 14.97
N GLU A 958 19.47 -17.03 14.84
CA GLU A 958 20.74 -17.22 14.14
C GLU A 958 20.59 -16.89 12.64
N GLU A 959 19.52 -17.37 12.00
CA GLU A 959 19.20 -17.05 10.60
C GLU A 959 18.97 -15.55 10.39
N ILE A 960 18.22 -14.89 11.27
CA ILE A 960 18.00 -13.43 11.23
C ILE A 960 19.35 -12.69 11.31
N GLN A 961 20.25 -13.10 12.20
CA GLN A 961 21.57 -12.49 12.32
C GLN A 961 22.38 -12.64 11.02
N GLN A 962 22.35 -13.83 10.40
CA GLN A 962 23.02 -14.09 9.12
C GLN A 962 22.42 -13.24 7.99
N GLN A 963 21.09 -13.20 7.87
CA GLN A 963 20.40 -12.39 6.86
C GLN A 963 20.73 -10.89 7.01
N ARG A 964 20.71 -10.38 8.24
CA ARG A 964 21.13 -9.00 8.53
C ARG A 964 22.57 -8.75 8.09
N SER A 965 23.50 -9.65 8.43
CA SER A 965 24.91 -9.53 8.03
C SER A 965 25.08 -9.47 6.51
N THR A 966 24.36 -10.32 5.78
CA THR A 966 24.36 -10.32 4.30
C THR A 966 23.83 -8.99 3.76
N LEU A 967 22.68 -8.52 4.26
CA LEU A 967 22.05 -7.29 3.79
C LEU A 967 22.88 -6.04 4.12
N ILE A 968 23.47 -5.97 5.31
CA ILE A 968 24.41 -4.91 5.70
C ILE A 968 25.61 -4.90 4.75
N THR A 969 26.19 -6.06 4.44
CA THR A 969 27.31 -6.17 3.50
C THR A 969 26.92 -5.64 2.12
N GLN A 970 25.74 -6.01 1.61
CA GLN A 970 25.23 -5.51 0.34
C GLN A 970 25.01 -3.98 0.37
N MET A 971 24.50 -3.41 1.46
CA MET A 971 24.29 -1.96 1.61
C MET A 971 25.62 -1.19 1.66
N LEU A 972 26.63 -1.71 2.38
CA LEU A 972 27.98 -1.14 2.39
C LEU A 972 28.62 -1.19 1.01
N GLN A 973 28.46 -2.29 0.27
CA GLN A 973 28.93 -2.40 -1.12
C GLN A 973 28.23 -1.38 -2.03
N ALA A 974 26.92 -1.20 -1.86
CA ALA A 974 26.15 -0.21 -2.61
C ALA A 974 26.69 1.21 -2.37
N LYS A 975 26.92 1.58 -1.11
CA LYS A 975 27.53 2.87 -0.74
C LYS A 975 28.94 3.04 -1.31
N ASN A 976 29.79 2.01 -1.20
CA ASN A 976 31.17 2.04 -1.71
C ASN A 976 31.24 2.24 -3.23
N LYS A 977 30.30 1.63 -3.96
CA LYS A 977 30.11 1.84 -5.41
C LYS A 977 29.48 3.20 -5.75
N GLY A 978 29.18 4.03 -4.75
CA GLY A 978 28.68 5.39 -4.91
C GLY A 978 27.20 5.48 -5.26
N LEU A 979 26.40 4.47 -4.90
CA LEU A 979 24.95 4.54 -4.94
C LEU A 979 24.43 5.45 -3.83
N LYS A 980 23.28 6.07 -4.08
CA LYS A 980 22.59 6.93 -3.12
C LYS A 980 22.18 6.11 -1.90
N THR A 981 22.43 6.67 -0.72
CA THR A 981 22.02 6.11 0.57
C THR A 981 21.07 7.07 1.30
N GLN A 982 20.29 6.52 2.21
CA GLN A 982 19.42 7.24 3.13
C GLN A 982 19.91 7.07 4.59
N PRO A 983 19.70 8.08 5.46
CA PRO A 983 20.08 7.97 6.86
C PRO A 983 19.22 6.95 7.60
N VAL A 984 19.78 6.33 8.62
CA VAL A 984 19.00 5.50 9.54
C VAL A 984 18.22 6.38 10.50
N THR A 985 16.92 6.13 10.61
CA THR A 985 16.04 6.78 11.58
C THR A 985 15.50 5.74 12.56
N LYS A 986 15.64 6.00 13.86
CA LYS A 986 14.99 5.18 14.87
C LYS A 986 13.49 5.45 14.81
N LYS A 987 12.71 4.46 14.40
CA LYS A 987 11.25 4.49 14.49
C LYS A 987 10.82 3.99 15.86
N GLU A 988 9.86 4.67 16.48
CA GLU A 988 9.14 4.12 17.63
C GLU A 988 7.85 3.48 17.10
N GLU A 989 7.67 2.19 17.36
CA GLU A 989 6.40 1.53 17.06
C GLU A 989 5.34 2.06 18.03
N GLN A 990 4.24 2.57 17.49
CA GLN A 990 3.11 3.00 18.30
C GLN A 990 2.42 1.77 18.88
N HIS A 991 2.40 1.66 20.22
CA HIS A 991 1.63 0.62 20.88
C HIS A 991 0.14 0.91 20.77
N ILE A 992 -0.59 -0.06 20.23
CA ILE A 992 -2.03 0.01 20.06
C ILE A 992 -2.73 -0.41 21.37
N HIS A 993 -3.61 0.46 21.87
CA HIS A 993 -4.32 0.26 23.14
C HIS A 993 -5.78 0.73 23.06
N CYS A 994 -6.61 0.33 24.02
CA CYS A 994 -8.07 0.54 24.04
C CYS A 994 -8.55 1.99 23.80
N ASN A 995 -7.78 3.01 24.19
CA ASN A 995 -8.14 4.43 24.00
C ASN A 995 -7.46 5.09 22.78
N LEU A 996 -6.74 4.33 21.95
CA LEU A 996 -6.02 4.88 20.81
C LEU A 996 -7.03 5.35 19.76
N LEU A 997 -6.91 6.61 19.34
CA LEU A 997 -7.63 7.15 18.20
C LEU A 997 -6.68 7.16 17.01
N GLU A 998 -7.16 6.66 15.88
CA GLU A 998 -6.45 6.81 14.61
C GLU A 998 -6.71 8.19 14.02
N GLU A 999 -5.78 8.63 13.19
CA GLU A 999 -5.98 9.72 12.25
C GLU A 999 -5.81 9.16 10.85
N ILE A 1000 -6.92 8.88 10.15
CA ILE A 1000 -6.86 8.82 8.68
C ILE A 1000 -6.52 10.22 8.17
N HIS A 1001 -5.55 10.29 7.26
CA HIS A 1001 -5.06 11.50 6.63
C HIS A 1001 -6.03 12.10 5.60
#